data_AF-A0A947KKY6-F1
#
_entry.id   AF-A0A947KKY6-F1
#
_cell.length_a   1.000
_cell.length_b   1.000
_cell.length_c   1.000
_cell.angle_alpha   90.00
_cell.angle_beta   90.00
_cell.angle_gamma   90.00
#
_symmetry.space_group_name_H-M   'P 1'
#
loop_
_entity.id
_entity.type
_entity.pdbx_description
1 polymer ?
#
loop_
_entity_poly.entity_id
_entity_poly.type
_entity_poly.pdbx_seq_one_letter_code
_entity_poly.pdbx_strand_id
1 'polypeptide(L)'
;NNNGTIPWVIDEWTETFSNLMASGDWTNAWQIAAELGHYVADSHQPLHLTVNYDGEDTGNDGIHWRYESKLFSYYLNSLPLPEGTGKYWSNTLDSVFGYIDDIYPYVDSILIDDDAASSLDPYYGSVYYESMWSELETLSIDVIHQAIMDLADIWVTAWENAGKPLPPEYQPRTIHVPTDFLSIQSAINAANDGDTVMVETGNYIETIDFNGKNIIVTSNFILTADTADISQTVIQGRTPLASVVAFHSNENSSATLCGFTIISQQNELDGGGISIYSASPTLSHLRITTKEETILGKPAVYGGSGGGIYLESSQSILSDITLTKNEAMSGGGVCALNSKLRMENLQVYQNFATGGGFSFLAQGSGMAFTNSSVFIKNSIIAKNTAAGAIIYGFGLYSNNSDIEMINVTITGNRFADGTEAYAIGSGGGIYMDNSSNLNVLNSILWDNATAEEIYVTNSGDSGAIAISHSDIEGGVDAGIELNSGQLFWLDGNFSADPQFTDTTSGDYHLLQNSACIDAGVQDTMITYNQNMDTLYFPVLEYSGTAPDIGALESSYPVTIFSTAEFPAGFHLAQNYPNPFNPETTIQYEVPRAVFVKLEIFNMVGQKIVTLVNEWQEPGRYSIDWDASQYSTGIYFYRLLADDYSSVKRCIFVK
;
A
#
# COMPACT_ATOMS: atom_id res chain seq x y z
N ASN A 1 34.21 50.76 13.40
CA ASN A 1 33.35 50.12 14.41
C ASN A 1 33.44 48.63 14.18
N ASN A 2 34.40 47.96 14.82
CA ASN A 2 34.74 46.55 14.52
C ASN A 2 34.48 45.60 15.70
N ASN A 3 33.78 46.03 16.75
CA ASN A 3 33.58 45.23 17.95
C ASN A 3 32.06 45.06 18.15
N GLY A 4 31.56 43.82 18.06
CA GLY A 4 30.14 43.50 18.22
C GLY A 4 29.50 42.73 17.05
N THR A 5 30.19 41.75 16.47
CA THR A 5 29.66 40.94 15.35
C THR A 5 28.99 39.63 15.79
N ILE A 6 29.14 39.22 17.05
CA ILE A 6 28.68 37.92 17.57
C ILE A 6 27.21 37.61 17.22
N PRO A 7 26.22 38.50 17.45
CA PRO A 7 24.83 38.20 17.12
C PRO A 7 24.60 37.85 15.65
N TRP A 8 25.27 38.60 14.77
CA TRP A 8 25.18 38.42 13.33
C TRP A 8 25.86 37.13 12.85
N VAL A 9 27.00 36.78 13.47
CA VAL A 9 27.72 35.53 13.16
C VAL A 9 26.89 34.33 13.59
N ILE A 10 26.30 34.36 14.78
CA ILE A 10 25.43 33.26 15.27
C ILE A 10 24.22 33.10 14.34
N ASP A 11 23.57 34.19 13.94
CA ASP A 11 22.43 34.17 13.02
C ASP A 11 22.81 33.60 11.63
N GLU A 12 23.86 34.15 11.00
CA GLU A 12 24.38 33.70 9.70
C GLU A 12 24.79 32.22 9.74
N TRP A 13 25.41 31.78 10.83
CA TRP A 13 25.87 30.41 10.97
C TRP A 13 24.76 29.44 11.32
N THR A 14 23.71 29.88 12.01
CA THR A 14 22.50 29.08 12.19
C THR A 14 21.83 28.81 10.84
N GLU A 15 21.74 29.83 9.97
CA GLU A 15 21.26 29.66 8.60
C GLU A 15 22.19 28.75 7.78
N THR A 16 23.51 28.96 7.87
CA THR A 16 24.51 28.13 7.18
C THR A 16 24.43 26.66 7.62
N PHE A 17 24.29 26.42 8.93
CA PHE A 17 24.14 25.08 9.49
C PHE A 17 22.87 24.40 8.96
N SER A 18 21.75 25.15 8.91
CA SER A 18 20.50 24.67 8.32
C SER A 18 20.68 24.23 6.86
N ASN A 19 21.31 25.08 6.05
CA ASN A 19 21.53 24.82 4.62
C ASN A 19 22.45 23.62 4.38
N LEU A 20 23.52 23.48 5.17
CA LEU A 20 24.44 22.35 5.07
C LEU A 20 23.75 21.02 5.42
N MET A 21 22.98 20.99 6.51
CA MET A 21 22.17 19.84 6.90
C MET A 21 21.16 19.48 5.80
N ALA A 22 20.42 20.46 5.27
CA ALA A 22 19.45 20.24 4.20
C ALA A 22 20.09 19.69 2.91
N SER A 23 21.34 20.05 2.63
CA SER A 23 22.11 19.55 1.48
C SER A 23 22.78 18.18 1.70
N GLY A 24 22.76 17.66 2.94
CA GLY A 24 23.45 16.43 3.32
C GLY A 24 24.98 16.57 3.49
N ASP A 25 25.52 17.79 3.52
CA ASP A 25 26.95 18.06 3.76
C ASP A 25 27.28 18.05 5.26
N TRP A 26 27.19 16.86 5.85
CA TRP A 26 27.35 16.68 7.29
C TRP A 26 28.76 16.94 7.81
N THR A 27 29.79 16.81 6.96
CA THR A 27 31.17 17.10 7.37
C THR A 27 31.31 18.57 7.74
N ASN A 28 30.82 19.47 6.87
CA ASN A 28 30.83 20.90 7.15
C ASN A 28 29.78 21.29 8.19
N ALA A 29 28.62 20.61 8.22
CA ALA A 29 27.60 20.86 9.24
C ALA A 29 28.15 20.65 10.66
N TRP A 30 28.91 19.58 10.91
CA TRP A 30 29.55 19.34 12.21
C TRP A 30 30.56 20.41 12.60
N GLN A 31 31.31 20.93 11.62
CA GLN A 31 32.22 22.03 11.88
C GLN A 31 31.46 23.29 12.31
N ILE A 32 30.40 23.66 11.59
CA ILE A 32 29.58 24.83 11.96
C ILE A 32 28.90 24.62 13.33
N ALA A 33 28.43 23.42 13.65
CA ALA A 33 27.84 23.14 14.96
C ALA A 33 28.84 23.37 16.11
N ALA A 34 30.09 22.93 15.95
CA ALA A 34 31.15 23.13 16.94
C ALA A 34 31.51 24.61 17.09
N GLU A 35 31.59 25.33 15.98
CA GLU A 35 31.98 26.74 15.97
C GLU A 35 30.84 27.64 16.47
N LEU A 36 29.56 27.29 16.24
CA LEU A 36 28.41 27.87 16.94
C LEU A 36 28.53 27.70 18.47
N GLY A 37 28.96 26.52 18.92
CA GLY A 37 29.24 26.29 20.34
C GLY A 37 30.27 27.25 20.93
N HIS A 38 31.30 27.61 20.15
CA HIS A 38 32.29 28.61 20.55
C HIS A 38 31.68 30.01 20.66
N TYR A 39 31.00 30.49 19.61
CA TYR A 39 30.42 31.85 19.61
C TYR A 39 29.30 32.03 20.65
N VAL A 40 28.50 31.00 20.90
CA VAL A 40 27.45 31.03 21.94
C VAL A 40 28.08 31.02 23.33
N ALA A 41 29.18 30.27 23.55
CA ALA A 41 29.89 30.33 24.82
C ALA A 41 30.49 31.72 25.08
N ASP A 42 31.13 32.32 24.07
CA ASP A 42 31.70 33.68 24.15
C ASP A 42 30.61 34.74 24.39
N SER A 43 29.44 34.61 23.74
CA SER A 43 28.32 35.55 23.94
C SER A 43 27.71 35.48 25.34
N HIS A 44 27.93 34.38 26.05
CA HIS A 44 27.53 34.20 27.44
C HIS A 44 28.63 34.58 28.43
N GLN A 45 29.86 34.86 27.99
CA GLN A 45 30.89 35.37 28.88
C GLN A 45 30.69 36.90 29.06
N PRO A 46 30.30 37.41 30.24
CA PRO A 46 29.88 38.82 30.34
C PRO A 46 30.98 39.82 29.94
N LEU A 47 32.24 39.53 30.26
CA LEU A 47 33.39 40.39 29.93
C LEU A 47 33.62 40.48 28.41
N HIS A 48 33.23 39.48 27.61
CA HIS A 48 33.31 39.54 26.14
C HIS A 48 32.30 40.53 25.54
N LEU A 49 31.32 40.99 26.33
CA LEU A 49 30.28 41.94 25.90
C LEU A 49 30.67 43.41 26.15
N THR A 50 31.86 43.67 26.68
CA THR A 50 32.37 45.03 26.96
C THR A 50 33.71 45.29 26.29
N VAL A 51 34.01 46.57 26.04
CA VAL A 51 35.35 47.00 25.61
C VAL A 51 36.37 46.91 26.74
N ASN A 52 35.92 46.99 28.00
CA ASN A 52 36.75 46.88 29.20
C ASN A 52 36.88 45.42 29.68
N TYR A 53 37.01 44.49 28.74
CA TYR A 53 36.94 43.05 29.01
C TYR A 53 38.00 42.58 30.02
N ASP A 54 39.19 43.20 30.02
CA ASP A 54 40.29 42.88 30.94
C ASP A 54 40.47 43.90 32.08
N GLY A 55 39.51 44.81 32.28
CA GLY A 55 39.47 45.68 33.44
C GLY A 55 40.39 46.90 33.42
N GLU A 56 41.09 47.17 32.31
CA GLU A 56 42.08 48.25 32.18
C GLU A 56 41.52 49.65 32.45
N ASP A 57 40.27 49.90 32.08
CA ASP A 57 39.62 51.20 32.27
C ASP A 57 39.12 51.43 33.71
N THR A 58 38.97 50.35 34.47
CA THR A 58 38.43 50.37 35.85
C THR A 58 39.48 50.07 36.91
N GLY A 59 40.67 49.63 36.52
CA GLY A 59 41.77 49.26 37.41
C GLY A 59 41.79 47.79 37.83
N ASN A 60 41.03 46.94 37.14
CA ASN A 60 40.89 45.51 37.39
C ASN A 60 41.80 44.66 36.48
N ASP A 61 42.92 45.21 36.00
CA ASP A 61 43.85 44.61 35.02
C ASP A 61 44.01 43.08 35.18
N GLY A 62 43.67 42.31 34.15
CA GLY A 62 43.79 40.85 34.14
C GLY A 62 42.56 40.08 34.63
N ILE A 63 41.42 40.76 34.90
CA ILE A 63 40.19 40.13 35.40
C ILE A 63 39.65 39.08 34.43
N HIS A 64 39.84 39.25 33.12
CA HIS A 64 39.37 38.30 32.12
C HIS A 64 39.92 36.90 32.39
N TRP A 65 41.24 36.79 32.55
CA TRP A 65 41.88 35.51 32.85
C TRP A 65 41.55 35.00 34.26
N ARG A 66 41.46 35.88 35.26
CA ARG A 66 41.12 35.48 36.64
C ARG A 66 39.73 34.87 36.71
N TYR A 67 38.74 35.50 36.09
CA TYR A 67 37.36 35.01 36.08
C TYR A 67 37.19 33.80 35.16
N GLU A 68 37.48 33.92 33.86
CA GLU A 68 37.13 32.87 32.89
C GLU A 68 38.01 31.61 33.04
N SER A 69 39.32 31.79 33.17
CA SER A 69 40.24 30.66 33.22
C SER A 69 40.47 30.16 34.64
N LYS A 70 40.85 31.06 35.56
CA LYS A 70 41.43 30.63 36.83
C LYS A 70 40.36 30.24 37.85
N LEU A 71 39.31 31.03 38.02
CA LEU A 71 38.19 30.72 38.92
C LEU A 71 37.54 29.40 38.52
N PHE A 72 37.13 29.24 37.26
CA PHE A 72 36.49 28.00 36.79
C PHE A 72 37.41 26.77 36.87
N SER A 73 38.73 26.91 36.77
CA SER A 73 39.65 25.78 36.97
C SER A 73 39.52 25.10 38.34
N TYR A 74 39.01 25.82 39.36
CA TYR A 74 38.75 25.26 40.70
C TYR A 74 37.41 24.52 40.80
N TYR A 75 36.41 24.90 39.98
CA TYR A 75 35.01 24.50 40.17
C TYR A 75 34.39 23.76 38.98
N LEU A 76 35.10 23.61 37.86
CA LEU A 76 34.58 23.01 36.63
C LEU A 76 33.94 21.62 36.86
N ASN A 77 34.59 20.77 37.66
CA ASN A 77 34.10 19.41 37.94
C ASN A 77 32.89 19.35 38.88
N SER A 78 32.50 20.47 39.49
CA SER A 78 31.36 20.59 40.40
C SER A 78 30.15 21.30 39.79
N LEU A 79 30.26 21.78 38.55
CA LEU A 79 29.14 22.47 37.88
C LEU A 79 28.04 21.46 37.51
N PRO A 80 26.78 21.70 37.93
CA PRO A 80 25.66 20.88 37.50
C PRO A 80 25.36 21.11 36.00
N LEU A 81 24.76 20.13 35.34
CA LEU A 81 24.16 20.33 34.00
C LEU A 81 22.71 20.81 34.17
N PRO A 82 22.21 21.69 33.30
CA PRO A 82 20.80 22.07 33.30
C PRO A 82 19.93 20.89 32.85
N GLU A 83 18.70 20.82 33.36
CA GLU A 83 17.66 19.92 32.84
C GLU A 83 16.84 20.66 31.79
N GLY A 84 16.67 20.07 30.61
CA GLY A 84 15.86 20.68 29.55
C GLY A 84 16.00 20.02 28.19
N THR A 85 15.24 20.53 27.23
CA THR A 85 15.28 20.15 25.81
C THR A 85 15.25 21.41 24.97
N GLY A 86 16.01 21.43 23.88
CA GLY A 86 16.08 22.58 22.98
C GLY A 86 14.72 22.93 22.36
N LYS A 87 14.52 24.22 22.09
CA LYS A 87 13.29 24.82 21.56
C LYS A 87 13.59 25.56 20.27
N TYR A 88 12.58 25.63 19.41
CA TYR A 88 12.65 26.41 18.18
C TYR A 88 12.57 27.91 18.48
N TRP A 89 13.48 28.70 17.89
CA TRP A 89 13.43 30.16 17.87
C TRP A 89 12.90 30.66 16.53
N SER A 90 11.89 31.54 16.57
CA SER A 90 11.32 32.15 15.36
C SER A 90 12.24 33.17 14.70
N ASN A 91 13.17 33.76 15.46
CA ASN A 91 14.18 34.69 14.98
C ASN A 91 15.43 34.56 15.88
N THR A 92 16.48 33.95 15.34
CA THR A 92 17.73 33.72 16.08
C THR A 92 18.39 35.02 16.50
N LEU A 93 18.45 36.01 15.62
CA LEU A 93 19.05 37.32 15.92
C LEU A 93 18.37 38.03 17.10
N ASP A 94 17.03 38.05 17.13
CA ASP A 94 16.28 38.68 18.23
C ASP A 94 16.52 37.94 19.55
N SER A 95 16.50 36.60 19.54
CA SER A 95 16.80 35.79 20.74
C SER A 95 18.21 36.05 21.25
N VAL A 96 19.19 36.14 20.36
CA VAL A 96 20.59 36.40 20.72
C VAL A 96 20.78 37.79 21.33
N PHE A 97 20.15 38.82 20.75
CA PHE A 97 20.16 40.13 21.39
C PHE A 97 19.46 40.15 22.74
N GLY A 98 18.39 39.37 22.89
CA GLY A 98 17.66 39.22 24.14
C GLY A 98 18.54 38.73 25.28
N TYR A 99 19.18 37.57 25.13
CA TYR A 99 20.03 37.05 26.21
C TYR A 99 21.29 37.91 26.42
N ILE A 100 21.83 38.56 25.38
CA ILE A 100 22.98 39.48 25.55
C ILE A 100 22.60 40.68 26.42
N ASP A 101 21.40 41.25 26.24
CA ASP A 101 20.91 42.35 27.08
C ASP A 101 20.74 41.91 28.54
N ASP A 102 20.34 40.66 28.77
CA ASP A 102 20.19 40.08 30.11
C ASP A 102 21.55 39.79 30.77
N ILE A 103 22.57 39.37 30.00
CA ILE A 103 23.89 38.98 30.50
C ILE A 103 24.84 40.17 30.67
N TYR A 104 24.77 41.17 29.78
CA TYR A 104 25.67 42.35 29.80
C TYR A 104 25.77 43.05 31.17
N PRO A 105 24.68 43.25 31.95
CA PRO A 105 24.75 43.85 33.28
C PRO A 105 25.67 43.12 34.27
N TYR A 106 25.96 41.84 34.05
CA TYR A 106 26.84 41.05 34.92
C TYR A 106 28.31 41.45 34.83
N VAL A 107 28.72 42.24 33.84
CA VAL A 107 30.05 42.86 33.79
C VAL A 107 30.32 43.65 35.08
N ASP A 108 29.35 44.47 35.50
CA ASP A 108 29.51 45.32 36.68
C ASP A 108 29.62 44.47 37.96
N SER A 109 28.85 43.37 38.06
CA SER A 109 28.94 42.43 39.19
C SER A 109 30.34 41.82 39.29
N ILE A 110 30.89 41.33 38.18
CA ILE A 110 32.22 40.72 38.16
C ILE A 110 33.30 41.72 38.58
N LEU A 111 33.24 42.97 38.11
CA LEU A 111 34.23 44.00 38.44
C LEU A 111 34.13 44.44 39.91
N ILE A 112 32.91 44.60 40.43
CA ILE A 112 32.68 44.95 41.84
C ILE A 112 33.21 43.85 42.77
N ASP A 113 32.96 42.59 42.43
CA ASP A 113 33.40 41.46 43.25
C ASP A 113 34.91 41.23 43.13
N ASP A 114 35.53 41.56 42.00
CA ASP A 114 36.99 41.60 41.85
C ASP A 114 37.64 42.64 42.78
N ASP A 115 37.07 43.85 42.87
CA ASP A 115 37.53 44.89 43.80
C ASP A 115 37.41 44.44 45.27
N ALA A 116 36.28 43.81 45.61
CA ALA A 116 36.03 43.30 46.95
C ALA A 116 37.02 42.17 47.33
N ALA A 117 37.21 41.21 46.42
CA ALA A 117 38.10 40.08 46.63
C ALA A 117 39.58 40.49 46.65
N SER A 118 39.99 41.40 45.77
CA SER A 118 41.38 41.92 45.72
C SER A 118 41.74 42.74 46.96
N SER A 119 40.75 43.41 47.58
CA SER A 119 40.92 44.08 48.87
C SER A 119 41.21 43.09 50.03
N LEU A 120 40.72 41.84 49.92
CA LEU A 120 40.98 40.77 50.89
C LEU A 120 42.32 40.06 50.62
N ASP A 121 42.66 39.84 49.35
CA ASP A 121 43.90 39.19 48.92
C ASP A 121 44.46 39.84 47.63
N PRO A 122 45.34 40.84 47.76
CA PRO A 122 45.92 41.57 46.63
C PRO A 122 46.85 40.75 45.73
N TYR A 123 47.17 39.52 46.12
CA TYR A 123 48.05 38.62 45.35
C TYR A 123 47.28 37.55 44.58
N TYR A 124 45.94 37.63 44.58
CA TYR A 124 45.05 36.72 43.84
C TYR A 124 45.29 35.24 44.18
N GLY A 125 45.43 34.93 45.49
CA GLY A 125 45.59 33.59 46.03
C GLY A 125 44.26 32.88 46.26
N SER A 126 44.25 31.85 47.11
CA SER A 126 43.04 31.04 47.37
C SER A 126 41.90 31.86 47.99
N VAL A 127 42.23 32.82 48.87
CA VAL A 127 41.23 33.67 49.54
C VAL A 127 40.49 34.54 48.53
N TYR A 128 41.20 35.06 47.52
CA TYR A 128 40.60 35.81 46.43
C TYR A 128 39.57 34.94 45.66
N TYR A 129 39.94 33.73 45.23
CA TYR A 129 39.04 32.88 44.44
C TYR A 129 37.89 32.29 45.27
N GLU A 130 38.09 32.03 46.56
CA GLU A 130 37.00 31.64 47.48
C GLU A 130 35.99 32.77 47.64
N SER A 131 36.46 34.02 47.75
CA SER A 131 35.59 35.20 47.82
C SER A 131 34.83 35.43 46.52
N MET A 132 35.54 35.40 45.38
CA MET A 132 34.94 35.53 44.05
C MET A 132 33.88 34.47 43.82
N TRP A 133 34.17 33.20 44.13
CA TRP A 133 33.19 32.13 43.97
C TRP A 133 31.98 32.32 44.87
N SER A 134 32.17 32.70 46.14
CA SER A 134 31.06 32.88 47.09
C SER A 134 30.04 33.92 46.63
N GLU A 135 30.46 34.95 45.89
CA GLU A 135 29.56 36.00 45.37
C GLU A 135 29.04 35.65 43.97
N LEU A 136 29.89 35.09 43.10
CA LEU A 136 29.59 34.87 41.69
C LEU A 136 29.08 33.46 41.35
N GLU A 137 29.03 32.51 42.29
CA GLU A 137 28.63 31.12 42.03
C GLU A 137 27.28 31.01 41.33
N THR A 138 26.26 31.70 41.86
CA THR A 138 24.89 31.60 41.32
C THR A 138 24.84 32.16 39.90
N LEU A 139 25.37 33.37 39.70
CA LEU A 139 25.46 34.02 38.40
C LEU A 139 26.23 33.16 37.39
N SER A 140 27.38 32.62 37.80
CA SER A 140 28.24 31.82 36.93
C SER A 140 27.58 30.52 36.49
N ILE A 141 26.83 29.87 37.39
CA ILE A 141 26.04 28.67 37.06
C ILE A 141 24.90 29.03 36.11
N ASP A 142 24.14 30.08 36.41
CA ASP A 142 22.99 30.50 35.61
C ASP A 142 23.39 30.83 34.17
N VAL A 143 24.49 31.56 33.99
CA VAL A 143 24.97 31.98 32.66
C VAL A 143 25.50 30.78 31.85
N ILE A 144 26.17 29.82 32.49
CA ILE A 144 26.60 28.57 31.82
C ILE A 144 25.38 27.69 31.46
N HIS A 145 24.40 27.60 32.35
CA HIS A 145 23.16 26.86 32.09
C HIS A 145 22.40 27.46 30.91
N GLN A 146 22.30 28.79 30.87
CA GLN A 146 21.70 29.51 29.76
C GLN A 146 22.47 29.25 28.45
N ALA A 147 23.81 29.29 28.47
CA ALA A 147 24.63 29.01 27.28
C ALA A 147 24.38 27.60 26.70
N ILE A 148 24.25 26.59 27.57
CA ILE A 148 23.96 25.22 27.17
C ILE A 148 22.58 25.12 26.53
N MET A 149 21.57 25.76 27.15
CA MET A 149 20.20 25.73 26.65
C MET A 149 20.05 26.50 25.33
N ASP A 150 20.67 27.67 25.21
CA ASP A 150 20.61 28.51 24.02
C ASP A 150 21.36 27.89 22.84
N LEU A 151 22.48 27.20 23.08
CA LEU A 151 23.14 26.41 22.04
C LEU A 151 22.24 25.27 21.55
N ALA A 152 21.55 24.58 22.46
CA ALA A 152 20.61 23.53 22.11
C ALA A 152 19.41 24.09 21.31
N ASP A 153 18.88 25.24 21.69
CA ASP A 153 17.80 25.94 20.98
C ASP A 153 18.25 26.34 19.55
N ILE A 154 19.48 26.84 19.38
CA ILE A 154 20.08 27.16 18.07
C ILE A 154 20.21 25.91 17.19
N TRP A 155 20.72 24.81 17.74
CA TRP A 155 20.83 23.56 16.97
C TRP A 155 19.47 22.99 16.57
N VAL A 156 18.49 23.03 17.48
CA VAL A 156 17.10 22.62 17.17
C VAL A 156 16.53 23.52 16.08
N THR A 157 16.68 24.83 16.21
CA THR A 157 16.21 25.80 15.21
C THR A 157 16.79 25.52 13.83
N ALA A 158 18.11 25.30 13.74
CA ALA A 158 18.76 24.98 12.48
C ALA A 158 18.28 23.64 11.89
N TRP A 159 18.12 22.63 12.74
CA TRP A 159 17.67 21.31 12.31
C TRP A 159 16.21 21.31 11.81
N GLU A 160 15.32 22.05 12.49
CA GLU A 160 13.94 22.23 12.02
C GLU A 160 13.89 22.99 10.69
N ASN A 161 14.67 24.07 10.55
CA ASN A 161 14.78 24.84 9.31
C ASN A 161 15.34 24.01 8.15
N ALA A 162 16.23 23.05 8.44
CA ALA A 162 16.78 22.13 7.44
C ALA A 162 15.79 21.06 6.96
N GLY A 163 14.58 20.97 7.54
CA GLY A 163 13.62 19.91 7.25
C GLY A 163 13.87 18.61 8.04
N LYS A 164 14.52 18.70 9.20
CA LYS A 164 14.78 17.59 10.14
C LYS A 164 15.59 16.42 9.54
N PRO A 165 16.68 16.66 8.79
CA PRO A 165 17.44 15.59 8.16
C PRO A 165 18.19 14.75 9.20
N LEU A 166 18.37 13.46 8.90
CA LEU A 166 19.14 12.55 9.74
C LEU A 166 20.63 12.58 9.37
N PRO A 167 21.54 12.54 10.37
CA PRO A 167 22.96 12.44 10.11
C PRO A 167 23.31 11.13 9.39
N PRO A 168 24.41 11.07 8.62
CA PRO A 168 24.73 9.96 7.73
C PRO A 168 25.19 8.72 8.51
N GLU A 169 25.57 8.91 9.76
CA GLU A 169 25.91 7.85 10.70
C GLU A 169 24.67 7.21 11.33
N TYR A 170 23.48 7.81 11.14
CA TYR A 170 22.23 7.25 11.65
C TYR A 170 22.00 5.87 11.04
N GLN A 171 21.96 4.87 11.90
CA GLN A 171 21.57 3.52 11.52
C GLN A 171 20.14 3.30 11.99
N PRO A 172 19.22 2.88 11.09
CA PRO A 172 17.89 2.48 11.49
C PRO A 172 17.95 1.50 12.65
N ARG A 173 17.14 1.75 13.66
CA ARG A 173 17.07 0.90 14.86
C ARG A 173 15.71 0.23 14.98
N THR A 174 15.68 -0.81 15.80
CA THR A 174 14.44 -1.43 16.24
C THR A 174 14.07 -0.87 17.62
N ILE A 175 12.85 -0.37 17.73
CA ILE A 175 12.23 0.11 18.98
C ILE A 175 11.20 -0.94 19.40
N HIS A 176 11.33 -1.48 20.61
CA HIS A 176 10.50 -2.57 21.09
C HIS A 176 9.34 -2.07 21.95
N VAL A 177 8.13 -2.54 21.66
CA VAL A 177 6.94 -2.30 22.46
C VAL A 177 6.49 -3.65 23.07
N PRO A 178 6.35 -3.76 24.41
CA PRO A 178 6.34 -2.68 25.40
C PRO A 178 7.69 -2.36 26.07
N THR A 179 8.79 -3.03 25.70
CA THR A 179 10.06 -2.97 26.46
C THR A 179 10.69 -1.57 26.53
N ASP A 180 10.79 -0.88 25.40
CA ASP A 180 11.38 0.47 25.32
C ASP A 180 10.32 1.54 25.58
N PHE A 181 9.10 1.32 25.07
CA PHE A 181 7.94 2.20 25.26
C PHE A 181 6.69 1.38 25.53
N LEU A 182 5.87 1.82 26.48
CA LEU A 182 4.65 1.09 26.88
C LEU A 182 3.52 1.11 25.83
N SER A 183 3.56 2.02 24.85
CA SER A 183 2.54 2.14 23.80
C SER A 183 3.18 2.26 22.42
N ILE A 184 2.44 1.85 21.39
CA ILE A 184 2.88 1.91 20.00
C ILE A 184 3.04 3.39 19.58
N GLN A 185 2.10 4.27 19.94
CA GLN A 185 2.23 5.69 19.58
C GLN A 185 3.49 6.34 20.16
N SER A 186 3.86 6.03 21.40
CA SER A 186 5.08 6.60 21.99
C SER A 186 6.34 6.10 21.29
N ALA A 187 6.37 4.84 20.84
CA ALA A 187 7.45 4.32 20.01
C ALA A 187 7.51 5.01 18.64
N ILE A 188 6.36 5.22 17.97
CA ILE A 188 6.29 5.96 16.70
C ILE A 188 6.82 7.39 16.89
N ASN A 189 6.43 8.08 17.96
CA ASN A 189 6.89 9.44 18.24
C ASN A 189 8.42 9.52 18.40
N ALA A 190 9.03 8.47 18.97
CA ALA A 190 10.48 8.37 19.18
C ALA A 190 11.26 7.80 17.99
N ALA A 191 10.57 7.31 16.97
CA ALA A 191 11.15 6.74 15.77
C ALA A 191 11.55 7.85 14.77
N ASN A 192 12.62 7.59 14.02
CA ASN A 192 12.97 8.35 12.82
C ASN A 192 12.65 7.54 11.56
N ASP A 193 12.56 8.21 10.42
CA ASP A 193 12.38 7.53 9.14
C ASP A 193 13.42 6.40 8.94
N GLY A 194 12.93 5.25 8.47
CA GLY A 194 13.70 4.02 8.34
C GLY A 194 13.69 3.11 9.58
N ASP A 195 13.36 3.60 10.77
CA ASP A 195 13.27 2.77 11.98
C ASP A 195 12.17 1.70 11.87
N THR A 196 12.28 0.69 12.73
CA THR A 196 11.25 -0.33 12.93
C THR A 196 10.70 -0.26 14.35
N VAL A 197 9.38 -0.12 14.48
CA VAL A 197 8.65 -0.34 15.74
C VAL A 197 8.19 -1.81 15.75
N MET A 198 8.84 -2.62 16.59
CA MET A 198 8.54 -4.04 16.78
C MET A 198 7.64 -4.23 17.98
N VAL A 199 6.45 -4.78 17.75
CA VAL A 199 5.39 -4.90 18.76
C VAL A 199 5.22 -6.35 19.19
N GLU A 200 5.44 -6.62 20.48
CA GLU A 200 5.19 -7.94 21.07
C GLU A 200 3.69 -8.23 21.16
N THR A 201 3.33 -9.52 21.23
CA THR A 201 1.95 -9.97 21.39
C THR A 201 1.27 -9.30 22.58
N GLY A 202 0.07 -8.78 22.39
CA GLY A 202 -0.65 -8.03 23.40
C GLY A 202 -1.92 -7.36 22.85
N ASN A 203 -2.74 -6.82 23.74
CA ASN A 203 -3.87 -5.98 23.37
C ASN A 203 -3.58 -4.52 23.71
N TYR A 204 -3.37 -3.72 22.68
CA TYR A 204 -2.99 -2.32 22.76
C TYR A 204 -4.22 -1.45 22.50
N ILE A 205 -4.75 -0.82 23.57
CA ILE A 205 -5.91 0.06 23.46
C ILE A 205 -5.44 1.47 23.15
N GLU A 206 -5.31 1.78 21.86
CA GLU A 206 -4.81 3.05 21.38
C GLU A 206 -5.32 3.37 19.96
N THR A 207 -5.07 4.60 19.55
CA THR A 207 -5.23 5.08 18.17
C THR A 207 -3.87 5.59 17.74
N ILE A 208 -3.34 5.09 16.63
CA ILE A 208 -1.98 5.43 16.19
C ILE A 208 -1.98 6.26 14.91
N ASP A 209 -1.06 7.21 14.83
CA ASP A 209 -0.77 8.05 13.68
C ASP A 209 0.74 7.96 13.39
N PHE A 210 1.09 7.69 12.13
CA PHE A 210 2.47 7.64 11.69
C PHE A 210 3.15 9.02 11.69
N ASN A 211 2.39 10.11 11.77
CA ASN A 211 2.88 11.50 11.83
C ASN A 211 3.87 11.84 10.71
N GLY A 212 3.65 11.31 9.51
CA GLY A 212 4.49 11.55 8.34
C GLY A 212 5.78 10.72 8.32
N LYS A 213 5.94 9.81 9.28
CA LYS A 213 7.16 8.99 9.40
C LYS A 213 7.11 7.80 8.47
N ASN A 214 8.21 7.58 7.77
CA ASN A 214 8.41 6.47 6.86
C ASN A 214 9.08 5.31 7.60
N ILE A 215 8.33 4.67 8.49
CA ILE A 215 8.80 3.61 9.40
C ILE A 215 8.07 2.30 9.17
N ILE A 216 8.63 1.21 9.68
CA ILE A 216 7.96 -0.09 9.71
C ILE A 216 7.36 -0.29 11.10
N VAL A 217 6.04 -0.39 11.20
CA VAL A 217 5.35 -0.84 12.43
C VAL A 217 4.89 -2.27 12.19
N THR A 218 5.41 -3.21 12.98
CA THR A 218 5.15 -4.64 12.75
C THR A 218 5.10 -5.46 14.02
N SER A 219 4.37 -6.57 14.00
CA SER A 219 4.41 -7.59 15.05
C SER A 219 5.51 -8.62 14.80
N ASN A 220 5.65 -9.58 15.73
CA ASN A 220 6.56 -10.72 15.57
C ASN A 220 6.28 -11.59 14.32
N PHE A 221 5.14 -11.43 13.65
CA PHE A 221 4.81 -12.15 12.42
C PHE A 221 5.92 -12.05 11.36
N ILE A 222 6.57 -10.88 11.22
CA ILE A 222 7.64 -10.69 10.24
C ILE A 222 8.87 -11.59 10.48
N LEU A 223 9.04 -12.06 11.72
CA LEU A 223 10.15 -12.92 12.13
C LEU A 223 9.77 -14.41 12.10
N THR A 224 8.51 -14.73 12.39
CA THR A 224 8.04 -16.11 12.61
C THR A 224 7.29 -16.69 11.42
N ALA A 225 6.67 -15.83 10.60
CA ALA A 225 5.63 -16.18 9.63
C ALA A 225 4.43 -16.95 10.23
N ASP A 226 4.25 -16.91 11.56
CA ASP A 226 3.13 -17.56 12.25
C ASP A 226 1.93 -16.61 12.33
N THR A 227 0.83 -16.97 11.66
CA THR A 227 -0.42 -16.17 11.68
C THR A 227 -1.03 -16.03 13.08
N ALA A 228 -0.59 -16.83 14.06
CA ALA A 228 -0.96 -16.64 15.47
C ALA A 228 -0.49 -15.27 15.99
N ASP A 229 0.67 -14.78 15.57
CA ASP A 229 1.20 -13.47 15.99
C ASP A 229 0.28 -12.33 15.54
N ILE A 230 -0.32 -12.44 14.35
CA ILE A 230 -1.32 -11.48 13.85
C ILE A 230 -2.55 -11.47 14.75
N SER A 231 -3.03 -12.65 15.15
CA SER A 231 -4.22 -12.79 15.98
C SER A 231 -4.03 -12.35 17.44
N GLN A 232 -2.79 -12.40 17.93
CA GLN A 232 -2.43 -12.11 19.32
C GLN A 232 -1.88 -10.69 19.52
N THR A 233 -1.54 -9.99 18.44
CA THR A 233 -1.08 -8.60 18.47
C THR A 233 -2.19 -7.69 17.97
N VAL A 234 -2.96 -7.16 18.92
CA VAL A 234 -4.22 -6.45 18.66
C VAL A 234 -4.03 -4.96 18.92
N ILE A 235 -4.38 -4.11 17.94
CA ILE A 235 -4.56 -2.67 18.12
C ILE A 235 -6.06 -2.40 18.17
N GLN A 236 -6.54 -1.98 19.34
CA GLN A 236 -7.96 -1.74 19.57
C GLN A 236 -8.21 -0.24 19.75
N GLY A 237 -9.07 0.33 18.91
CA GLY A 237 -9.46 1.73 19.00
C GLY A 237 -10.10 2.08 20.35
N ARG A 238 -9.85 3.32 20.81
CA ARG A 238 -10.41 3.89 22.05
C ARG A 238 -11.63 4.79 21.76
N THR A 239 -12.27 5.27 22.82
CA THR A 239 -13.23 6.40 22.75
C THR A 239 -12.51 7.73 23.02
N PRO A 240 -12.92 8.86 22.40
CA PRO A 240 -13.99 9.01 21.40
C PRO A 240 -13.67 8.28 20.08
N LEU A 241 -14.71 8.01 19.30
CA LEU A 241 -14.63 7.27 18.04
C LEU A 241 -13.67 7.95 17.06
N ALA A 242 -12.69 7.20 16.57
CA ALA A 242 -11.72 7.59 15.56
C ALA A 242 -11.20 6.34 14.84
N SER A 243 -10.61 6.54 13.66
CA SER A 243 -9.84 5.52 12.95
C SER A 243 -8.74 4.98 13.87
N VAL A 244 -8.51 3.67 13.85
CA VAL A 244 -7.52 3.04 14.75
C VAL A 244 -6.10 3.37 14.30
N VAL A 245 -5.87 3.41 12.98
CA VAL A 245 -4.59 3.76 12.37
C VAL A 245 -4.78 4.88 11.36
N ALA A 246 -3.92 5.88 11.39
CA ALA A 246 -3.94 7.04 10.51
C ALA A 246 -2.62 7.23 9.74
N PHE A 247 -2.76 7.60 8.46
CA PHE A 247 -1.69 8.05 7.56
C PHE A 247 -2.14 9.33 6.84
N HIS A 248 -1.83 10.49 7.42
CA HIS A 248 -2.39 11.78 6.99
C HIS A 248 -1.33 12.84 6.65
N SER A 249 -0.05 12.48 6.70
CA SER A 249 1.06 13.45 6.76
C SER A 249 2.13 13.15 5.70
N ASN A 250 1.71 12.70 4.52
CA ASN A 250 2.54 12.39 3.35
C ASN A 250 3.48 11.19 3.53
N GLU A 251 3.07 10.20 4.34
CA GLU A 251 3.75 8.91 4.41
C GLU A 251 3.81 8.26 3.01
N ASN A 252 4.96 7.70 2.65
CA ASN A 252 5.15 7.03 1.36
C ASN A 252 5.11 5.49 1.50
N SER A 253 5.40 4.77 0.41
CA SER A 253 5.29 3.30 0.37
C SER A 253 6.26 2.54 1.28
N SER A 254 7.25 3.21 1.87
CA SER A 254 8.10 2.64 2.91
C SER A 254 7.49 2.71 4.31
N ALA A 255 6.50 3.59 4.55
CA ALA A 255 5.67 3.51 5.74
C ALA A 255 4.82 2.24 5.68
N THR A 256 5.12 1.30 6.57
CA THR A 256 4.57 -0.07 6.51
C THR A 256 3.85 -0.42 7.80
N LEU A 257 2.65 -0.97 7.68
CA LEU A 257 1.95 -1.64 8.78
C LEU A 257 1.79 -3.13 8.46
N CYS A 258 2.34 -3.99 9.33
CA CYS A 258 2.38 -5.43 9.06
C CYS A 258 2.10 -6.31 10.27
N GLY A 259 1.17 -7.24 10.15
CA GLY A 259 1.02 -8.35 11.09
C GLY A 259 0.14 -8.07 12.31
N PHE A 260 -0.94 -7.30 12.16
CA PHE A 260 -1.82 -6.92 13.28
C PHE A 260 -3.27 -7.34 13.08
N THR A 261 -3.94 -7.59 14.20
CA THR A 261 -5.40 -7.49 14.25
C THR A 261 -5.78 -6.07 14.68
N ILE A 262 -6.61 -5.39 13.88
CA ILE A 262 -7.11 -4.04 14.13
C ILE A 262 -8.59 -4.14 14.44
N ILE A 263 -8.97 -3.63 15.61
CA ILE A 263 -10.37 -3.63 16.06
C ILE A 263 -10.84 -2.20 16.23
N SER A 264 -11.68 -1.74 15.29
CA SER A 264 -12.31 -0.43 15.38
C SER A 264 -13.53 -0.45 16.31
N GLN A 265 -13.81 0.68 16.93
CA GLN A 265 -15.14 0.90 17.52
C GLN A 265 -16.11 1.26 16.39
N GLN A 266 -17.43 1.09 16.61
CA GLN A 266 -18.43 1.54 15.62
C GLN A 266 -18.27 3.05 15.40
N ASN A 267 -17.80 3.46 14.22
CA ASN A 267 -17.28 4.81 13.96
C ASN A 267 -18.23 5.63 13.08
N GLU A 268 -18.21 6.96 13.25
CA GLU A 268 -18.91 7.95 12.40
C GLU A 268 -17.97 8.58 11.34
N LEU A 269 -16.70 8.17 11.32
CA LEU A 269 -15.66 8.72 10.46
C LEU A 269 -15.24 7.72 9.39
N ASP A 270 -14.70 8.25 8.30
CA ASP A 270 -14.11 7.45 7.23
C ASP A 270 -12.94 6.61 7.76
N GLY A 271 -12.83 5.35 7.31
CA GLY A 271 -11.68 4.51 7.66
C GLY A 271 -11.75 4.00 9.09
N GLY A 272 -12.82 3.30 9.47
CA GLY A 272 -13.02 2.85 10.85
C GLY A 272 -11.82 2.12 11.44
N GLY A 273 -11.24 1.18 10.69
CA GLY A 273 -9.95 0.56 11.00
C GLY A 273 -8.78 1.46 10.65
N ILE A 274 -8.62 1.79 9.38
CA ILE A 274 -7.49 2.56 8.85
C ILE A 274 -7.98 3.70 7.96
N SER A 275 -7.47 4.91 8.19
CA SER A 275 -7.71 6.08 7.36
C SER A 275 -6.42 6.57 6.70
N ILE A 276 -6.47 6.80 5.39
CA ILE A 276 -5.33 7.24 4.57
C ILE A 276 -5.75 8.47 3.76
N TYR A 277 -5.05 9.59 3.95
CA TYR A 277 -5.31 10.84 3.23
C TYR A 277 -4.02 11.43 2.71
N SER A 278 -3.92 11.62 1.39
CA SER A 278 -2.73 12.16 0.73
C SER A 278 -1.43 11.45 1.14
N ALA A 279 -1.51 10.14 1.37
CA ALA A 279 -0.41 9.29 1.78
C ALA A 279 -0.41 8.02 0.91
N SER A 280 0.64 7.23 0.99
CA SER A 280 0.83 6.08 0.10
C SER A 280 1.46 4.89 0.83
N PRO A 281 0.95 4.48 2.02
CA PRO A 281 1.56 3.41 2.82
C PRO A 281 1.38 2.03 2.19
N THR A 282 2.21 1.09 2.65
CA THR A 282 2.09 -0.35 2.38
C THR A 282 1.43 -1.04 3.57
N LEU A 283 0.32 -1.73 3.34
CA LEU A 283 -0.41 -2.49 4.35
C LEU A 283 -0.34 -3.98 4.02
N SER A 284 0.11 -4.80 4.96
CA SER A 284 0.16 -6.26 4.72
C SER A 284 -0.15 -7.11 5.94
N HIS A 285 -0.69 -8.31 5.73
CA HIS A 285 -0.91 -9.30 6.78
C HIS A 285 -1.75 -8.75 7.96
N LEU A 286 -2.89 -8.14 7.63
CA LEU A 286 -3.77 -7.47 8.60
C LEU A 286 -5.11 -8.20 8.73
N ARG A 287 -5.68 -8.18 9.92
CA ARG A 287 -7.08 -8.57 10.17
C ARG A 287 -7.83 -7.37 10.71
N ILE A 288 -8.79 -6.84 9.96
CA ILE A 288 -9.47 -5.59 10.30
C ILE A 288 -10.96 -5.88 10.50
N THR A 289 -11.46 -5.57 11.69
CA THR A 289 -12.86 -5.77 12.06
C THR A 289 -13.38 -4.62 12.91
N THR A 290 -14.67 -4.35 12.80
CA THR A 290 -15.38 -3.51 13.77
C THR A 290 -15.82 -4.37 14.95
N LYS A 291 -15.73 -3.82 16.16
CA LYS A 291 -16.17 -4.49 17.39
C LYS A 291 -17.67 -4.76 17.33
N GLU A 292 -18.06 -6.03 17.39
CA GLU A 292 -19.45 -6.45 17.59
C GLU A 292 -19.92 -6.04 19.00
N GLU A 293 -20.60 -4.90 19.11
CA GLU A 293 -21.51 -4.67 20.23
C GLU A 293 -22.95 -4.86 19.72
N THR A 294 -23.66 -5.85 20.26
CA THR A 294 -25.12 -5.99 20.14
C THR A 294 -25.78 -4.73 20.70
N ILE A 295 -25.91 -3.69 19.88
CA ILE A 295 -26.74 -2.54 20.23
C ILE A 295 -28.05 -2.68 19.48
N LEU A 296 -28.89 -3.58 20.00
CA LEU A 296 -30.34 -3.56 19.76
C LEU A 296 -30.85 -2.13 20.03
N GLY A 297 -31.19 -1.40 18.98
CA GLY A 297 -31.96 -0.16 19.07
C GLY A 297 -31.20 1.16 19.04
N LYS A 298 -29.94 1.21 18.57
CA LYS A 298 -29.40 2.48 18.07
C LYS A 298 -29.84 2.68 16.60
N PRO A 299 -30.32 3.89 16.20
CA PRO A 299 -30.48 4.20 14.79
C PRO A 299 -29.12 4.07 14.09
N ALA A 300 -29.12 3.62 12.83
CA ALA A 300 -27.92 3.53 11.99
C ALA A 300 -27.03 4.75 12.23
N VAL A 301 -25.81 4.49 12.67
CA VAL A 301 -24.83 5.53 12.96
C VAL A 301 -24.48 6.18 11.61
N TYR A 302 -24.84 7.45 11.45
CA TYR A 302 -24.64 8.20 10.21
C TYR A 302 -23.21 8.75 10.19
N GLY A 303 -22.32 8.15 9.40
CA GLY A 303 -21.09 8.83 8.98
C GLY A 303 -19.93 7.87 8.75
N GLY A 304 -19.20 8.07 7.64
CA GLY A 304 -17.99 7.32 7.31
C GLY A 304 -18.17 6.35 6.14
N SER A 305 -17.20 6.36 5.22
CA SER A 305 -17.00 5.37 4.16
C SER A 305 -15.77 4.54 4.48
N GLY A 306 -15.66 3.30 3.97
CA GLY A 306 -14.47 2.49 4.21
C GLY A 306 -14.38 1.99 5.65
N GLY A 307 -15.36 1.23 6.12
CA GLY A 307 -15.46 0.83 7.53
C GLY A 307 -14.20 0.11 8.04
N GLY A 308 -13.59 -0.70 7.17
CA GLY A 308 -12.27 -1.26 7.39
C GLY A 308 -11.16 -0.29 7.01
N ILE A 309 -11.08 0.07 5.72
CA ILE A 309 -10.05 0.96 5.18
C ILE A 309 -10.70 2.04 4.31
N TYR A 310 -10.33 3.30 4.55
CA TYR A 310 -10.63 4.43 3.67
C TYR A 310 -9.36 5.06 3.13
N LEU A 311 -9.35 5.41 1.84
CA LEU A 311 -8.25 6.12 1.21
C LEU A 311 -8.72 7.26 0.32
N GLU A 312 -8.05 8.41 0.41
CA GLU A 312 -8.29 9.55 -0.48
C GLU A 312 -6.99 10.14 -1.01
N SER A 313 -6.96 10.43 -2.32
CA SER A 313 -5.80 11.04 -3.00
C SER A 313 -4.49 10.27 -2.74
N SER A 314 -4.58 8.93 -2.73
CA SER A 314 -3.54 8.05 -2.19
C SER A 314 -3.12 6.96 -3.17
N GLN A 315 -1.91 6.43 -3.02
CA GLN A 315 -1.39 5.30 -3.81
C GLN A 315 -0.88 4.19 -2.88
N SER A 316 -1.71 3.18 -2.62
CA SER A 316 -1.39 2.16 -1.60
C SER A 316 -1.40 0.75 -2.14
N ILE A 317 -0.57 -0.09 -1.50
CA ILE A 317 -0.49 -1.53 -1.70
C ILE A 317 -1.14 -2.19 -0.49
N LEU A 318 -2.14 -3.02 -0.75
CA LEU A 318 -2.84 -3.84 0.25
C LEU A 318 -2.60 -5.31 -0.09
N SER A 319 -1.91 -6.05 0.78
CA SER A 319 -1.67 -7.48 0.56
C SER A 319 -2.03 -8.34 1.76
N ASP A 320 -2.64 -9.49 1.54
CA ASP A 320 -2.87 -10.48 2.60
C ASP A 320 -3.70 -9.90 3.76
N ILE A 321 -4.77 -9.15 3.43
CA ILE A 321 -5.64 -8.49 4.40
C ILE A 321 -7.01 -9.17 4.43
N THR A 322 -7.44 -9.51 5.64
CA THR A 322 -8.81 -9.94 5.93
C THR A 322 -9.59 -8.75 6.51
N LEU A 323 -10.64 -8.33 5.81
CA LEU A 323 -11.58 -7.27 6.20
C LEU A 323 -12.92 -7.91 6.50
N THR A 324 -13.26 -8.01 7.79
CA THR A 324 -14.48 -8.71 8.22
C THR A 324 -15.36 -7.86 9.10
N LYS A 325 -16.68 -7.93 8.89
CA LYS A 325 -17.68 -7.32 9.80
C LYS A 325 -17.46 -5.82 10.03
N ASN A 326 -16.86 -5.14 9.06
CA ASN A 326 -16.72 -3.70 9.12
C ASN A 326 -17.99 -3.02 8.62
N GLU A 327 -18.35 -1.89 9.22
CA GLU A 327 -19.58 -1.16 8.94
C GLU A 327 -19.26 0.27 8.46
N ALA A 328 -19.93 0.70 7.39
CA ALA A 328 -19.85 2.07 6.87
C ALA A 328 -21.11 2.44 6.08
N MET A 329 -21.21 3.68 5.59
CA MET A 329 -22.27 4.08 4.65
C MET A 329 -22.05 3.47 3.26
N SER A 330 -20.79 3.46 2.80
CA SER A 330 -20.34 2.90 1.53
C SER A 330 -18.98 2.25 1.73
N GLY A 331 -18.71 1.15 1.01
CA GLY A 331 -17.44 0.43 1.16
C GLY A 331 -17.25 -0.10 2.57
N GLY A 332 -18.12 -0.99 3.05
CA GLY A 332 -18.01 -1.54 4.41
C GLY A 332 -16.61 -2.08 4.69
N GLY A 333 -16.02 -2.81 3.73
CA GLY A 333 -14.63 -3.22 3.77
C GLY A 333 -13.66 -2.10 3.36
N VAL A 334 -13.68 -1.72 2.07
CA VAL A 334 -12.76 -0.72 1.50
C VAL A 334 -13.53 0.38 0.78
N CYS A 335 -13.15 1.62 1.00
CA CYS A 335 -13.58 2.73 0.14
C CYS A 335 -12.37 3.54 -0.33
N ALA A 336 -12.37 3.93 -1.61
CA ALA A 336 -11.33 4.82 -2.13
C ALA A 336 -11.86 5.92 -3.05
N LEU A 337 -11.26 7.10 -2.89
CA LEU A 337 -11.59 8.30 -3.64
C LEU A 337 -10.31 8.91 -4.26
N ASN A 338 -10.33 9.24 -5.55
CA ASN A 338 -9.21 9.87 -6.26
C ASN A 338 -7.87 9.11 -6.07
N SER A 339 -7.91 7.77 -6.02
CA SER A 339 -6.78 6.95 -5.53
C SER A 339 -6.34 5.88 -6.52
N LYS A 340 -5.13 5.36 -6.33
CA LYS A 340 -4.60 4.18 -7.05
C LYS A 340 -4.37 3.05 -6.05
N LEU A 341 -4.98 1.89 -6.28
CA LEU A 341 -4.86 0.74 -5.39
C LEU A 341 -4.33 -0.48 -6.12
N ARG A 342 -3.39 -1.16 -5.46
CA ARG A 342 -3.04 -2.55 -5.76
C ARG A 342 -3.46 -3.41 -4.58
N MET A 343 -4.36 -4.36 -4.84
CA MET A 343 -4.94 -5.24 -3.84
C MET A 343 -4.67 -6.69 -4.22
N GLU A 344 -4.01 -7.43 -3.35
CA GLU A 344 -3.64 -8.84 -3.60
C GLU A 344 -3.96 -9.69 -2.38
N ASN A 345 -4.52 -10.88 -2.59
CA ASN A 345 -4.85 -11.83 -1.53
C ASN A 345 -5.77 -11.22 -0.45
N LEU A 346 -6.79 -10.45 -0.87
CA LEU A 346 -7.74 -9.86 0.06
C LEU A 346 -8.93 -10.77 0.32
N GLN A 347 -9.40 -10.76 1.57
CA GLN A 347 -10.66 -11.37 1.97
C GLN A 347 -11.59 -10.29 2.51
N VAL A 348 -12.49 -9.77 1.67
CA VAL A 348 -13.50 -8.76 2.04
C VAL A 348 -14.82 -9.47 2.27
N TYR A 349 -15.05 -9.82 3.54
CA TYR A 349 -16.07 -10.79 3.91
C TYR A 349 -17.01 -10.28 5.00
N GLN A 350 -18.34 -10.44 4.85
CA GLN A 350 -19.31 -10.04 5.88
C GLN A 350 -19.27 -8.56 6.30
N ASN A 351 -18.83 -7.65 5.43
CA ASN A 351 -18.91 -6.23 5.71
C ASN A 351 -20.32 -5.71 5.43
N PHE A 352 -20.67 -4.59 6.07
CA PHE A 352 -22.02 -4.06 6.07
C PHE A 352 -22.03 -2.59 5.59
N ALA A 353 -22.88 -2.30 4.61
CA ALA A 353 -23.21 -0.92 4.23
C ALA A 353 -24.60 -0.53 4.77
N THR A 354 -24.67 0.54 5.55
CA THR A 354 -25.93 1.02 6.15
C THR A 354 -26.81 1.82 5.21
N GLY A 355 -26.23 2.36 4.14
CA GLY A 355 -26.86 3.34 3.27
C GLY A 355 -26.93 4.72 3.93
N GLY A 356 -26.43 5.74 3.24
CA GLY A 356 -26.37 7.10 3.80
C GLY A 356 -27.74 7.71 4.09
N GLY A 357 -27.83 8.60 5.09
CA GLY A 357 -29.06 9.24 5.62
C GLY A 357 -30.17 9.59 4.61
N PHE A 358 -30.32 10.87 4.23
CA PHE A 358 -31.50 11.34 3.46
C PHE A 358 -31.67 10.71 2.06
N SER A 359 -30.63 10.05 1.51
CA SER A 359 -30.65 9.38 0.21
C SER A 359 -30.98 7.89 0.27
N PHE A 360 -30.90 7.25 1.45
CA PHE A 360 -31.10 5.80 1.66
C PHE A 360 -30.32 4.91 0.67
N LEU A 361 -29.15 5.39 0.25
CA LEU A 361 -28.35 4.82 -0.83
C LEU A 361 -27.10 4.15 -0.25
N ALA A 362 -26.96 2.85 -0.48
CA ALA A 362 -25.77 2.07 -0.14
C ALA A 362 -24.98 1.72 -1.40
N GLN A 363 -23.67 1.91 -1.36
CA GLN A 363 -22.77 1.64 -2.50
C GLN A 363 -21.65 0.72 -2.04
N GLY A 364 -21.49 -0.43 -2.70
CA GLY A 364 -20.30 -1.25 -2.49
C GLY A 364 -20.21 -1.79 -1.06
N SER A 365 -21.08 -2.69 -0.61
CA SER A 365 -21.00 -3.14 0.79
C SER A 365 -19.68 -3.85 1.10
N GLY A 366 -19.08 -4.52 0.12
CA GLY A 366 -17.68 -4.93 0.16
C GLY A 366 -16.75 -3.75 -0.10
N MET A 367 -16.74 -3.26 -1.35
CA MET A 367 -15.80 -2.23 -1.82
C MET A 367 -16.50 -1.13 -2.63
N ALA A 368 -16.08 0.13 -2.44
CA ALA A 368 -16.60 1.28 -3.19
C ALA A 368 -15.49 2.19 -3.71
N PHE A 369 -15.49 2.48 -5.01
CA PHE A 369 -14.45 3.27 -5.68
C PHE A 369 -15.01 4.45 -6.46
N THR A 370 -14.39 5.62 -6.31
CA THR A 370 -14.72 6.83 -7.07
C THR A 370 -13.46 7.50 -7.60
N ASN A 371 -13.45 7.85 -8.89
CA ASN A 371 -12.31 8.50 -9.57
C ASN A 371 -10.97 7.78 -9.36
N SER A 372 -10.99 6.44 -9.33
CA SER A 372 -9.85 5.64 -8.87
C SER A 372 -9.39 4.63 -9.93
N SER A 373 -8.14 4.17 -9.81
CA SER A 373 -7.58 3.07 -10.60
C SER A 373 -7.24 1.91 -9.68
N VAL A 374 -7.83 0.75 -9.92
CA VAL A 374 -7.86 -0.36 -8.98
C VAL A 374 -7.45 -1.66 -9.66
N PHE A 375 -6.44 -2.31 -9.11
CA PHE A 375 -6.03 -3.67 -9.47
C PHE A 375 -6.34 -4.62 -8.32
N ILE A 376 -7.07 -5.70 -8.59
CA ILE A 376 -7.45 -6.72 -7.62
C ILE A 376 -6.98 -8.10 -8.12
N LYS A 377 -6.26 -8.82 -7.27
CA LYS A 377 -5.78 -10.17 -7.60
C LYS A 377 -5.98 -11.18 -6.47
N ASN A 378 -6.31 -12.42 -6.81
CA ASN A 378 -6.40 -13.55 -5.88
C ASN A 378 -7.29 -13.24 -4.66
N SER A 379 -8.41 -12.54 -4.87
CA SER A 379 -9.17 -11.94 -3.77
C SER A 379 -10.62 -12.41 -3.74
N ILE A 380 -11.18 -12.51 -2.54
CA ILE A 380 -12.56 -12.94 -2.29
C ILE A 380 -13.35 -11.75 -1.75
N ILE A 381 -14.47 -11.43 -2.39
CA ILE A 381 -15.42 -10.40 -1.96
C ILE A 381 -16.76 -11.09 -1.74
N ALA A 382 -17.05 -11.46 -0.48
CA ALA A 382 -18.17 -12.34 -0.23
C ALA A 382 -19.01 -12.04 1.00
N LYS A 383 -20.30 -12.38 0.95
CA LYS A 383 -21.26 -12.19 2.06
C LYS A 383 -21.34 -10.77 2.60
N ASN A 384 -20.94 -9.77 1.82
CA ASN A 384 -21.13 -8.40 2.23
C ASN A 384 -22.62 -8.06 2.11
N THR A 385 -23.15 -7.33 3.09
CA THR A 385 -24.58 -7.02 3.18
C THR A 385 -24.84 -5.53 3.13
N ALA A 386 -25.97 -5.14 2.58
CA ALA A 386 -26.37 -3.75 2.51
C ALA A 386 -27.80 -3.55 3.01
N ALA A 387 -28.02 -2.49 3.79
CA ALA A 387 -29.34 -1.96 4.10
C ALA A 387 -29.52 -0.62 3.37
N GLY A 388 -30.73 -0.36 2.89
CA GLY A 388 -31.04 0.86 2.16
C GLY A 388 -32.30 0.70 1.31
N ALA A 389 -32.86 1.80 0.83
CA ALA A 389 -33.95 1.75 -0.14
C ALA A 389 -33.41 1.46 -1.55
N ILE A 390 -32.18 1.92 -1.82
CA ILE A 390 -31.48 1.75 -3.10
C ILE A 390 -30.07 1.25 -2.79
N ILE A 391 -29.68 0.15 -3.44
CA ILE A 391 -28.38 -0.49 -3.23
C ILE A 391 -27.71 -0.72 -4.58
N TYR A 392 -26.47 -0.27 -4.72
CA TYR A 392 -25.68 -0.44 -5.92
C TYR A 392 -24.40 -1.22 -5.61
N GLY A 393 -24.23 -2.36 -6.26
CA GLY A 393 -22.98 -3.13 -6.21
C GLY A 393 -22.75 -3.73 -4.84
N PHE A 394 -23.40 -4.84 -4.47
CA PHE A 394 -23.21 -5.38 -3.12
C PHE A 394 -21.75 -5.80 -2.90
N GLY A 395 -21.17 -6.53 -3.85
CA GLY A 395 -19.73 -6.82 -3.80
C GLY A 395 -18.91 -5.54 -3.99
N LEU A 396 -19.08 -4.90 -5.16
CA LEU A 396 -18.27 -3.77 -5.59
C LEU A 396 -19.10 -2.69 -6.27
N TYR A 397 -18.85 -1.44 -5.90
CA TYR A 397 -19.36 -0.25 -6.60
C TYR A 397 -18.21 0.55 -7.24
N SER A 398 -18.42 0.99 -8.47
CA SER A 398 -17.47 1.79 -9.25
C SER A 398 -18.12 3.04 -9.83
N ASN A 399 -17.49 4.19 -9.64
CA ASN A 399 -17.89 5.45 -10.25
C ASN A 399 -16.68 6.15 -10.88
N ASN A 400 -16.74 6.39 -12.19
CA ASN A 400 -15.66 7.00 -12.96
C ASN A 400 -14.28 6.40 -12.64
N SER A 401 -14.20 5.06 -12.54
CA SER A 401 -13.01 4.34 -12.08
C SER A 401 -12.63 3.21 -13.03
N ASP A 402 -11.35 2.88 -13.08
CA ASP A 402 -10.80 1.78 -13.86
C ASP A 402 -10.51 0.59 -12.94
N ILE A 403 -11.11 -0.56 -13.23
CA ILE A 403 -10.98 -1.77 -12.41
C ILE A 403 -10.43 -2.92 -13.24
N GLU A 404 -9.36 -3.54 -12.75
CA GLU A 404 -8.78 -4.75 -13.29
C GLU A 404 -8.80 -5.86 -12.24
N MET A 405 -9.39 -7.00 -12.59
CA MET A 405 -9.55 -8.15 -11.72
C MET A 405 -8.97 -9.41 -12.36
N ILE A 406 -8.12 -10.12 -11.61
CA ILE A 406 -7.53 -11.38 -12.02
C ILE A 406 -7.70 -12.37 -10.87
N ASN A 407 -8.28 -13.55 -11.12
CA ASN A 407 -8.48 -14.56 -10.07
C ASN A 407 -9.27 -13.97 -8.89
N VAL A 408 -10.47 -13.44 -9.15
CA VAL A 408 -11.32 -12.84 -8.11
C VAL A 408 -12.60 -13.63 -7.98
N THR A 409 -13.06 -13.85 -6.75
CA THR A 409 -14.35 -14.50 -6.47
C THR A 409 -15.27 -13.50 -5.76
N ILE A 410 -16.38 -13.13 -6.40
CA ILE A 410 -17.42 -12.26 -5.85
C ILE A 410 -18.70 -13.08 -5.67
N THR A 411 -19.09 -13.37 -4.44
CA THR A 411 -20.20 -14.31 -4.19
C THR A 411 -20.93 -14.08 -2.88
N GLY A 412 -22.21 -14.44 -2.83
CA GLY A 412 -22.98 -14.40 -1.59
C GLY A 412 -23.27 -12.99 -1.08
N ASN A 413 -23.01 -11.93 -1.85
CA ASN A 413 -23.30 -10.55 -1.42
C ASN A 413 -24.80 -10.28 -1.52
N ARG A 414 -25.42 -9.75 -0.47
CA ARG A 414 -26.88 -9.77 -0.27
C ARG A 414 -27.45 -8.51 0.36
N PHE A 415 -28.77 -8.38 0.28
CA PHE A 415 -29.51 -7.48 1.17
C PHE A 415 -29.30 -7.91 2.63
N ALA A 416 -29.31 -6.95 3.55
CA ALA A 416 -29.38 -7.24 4.96
C ALA A 416 -30.74 -7.83 5.34
N ASP A 417 -30.75 -8.73 6.32
CA ASP A 417 -31.96 -9.44 6.75
C ASP A 417 -33.15 -8.50 6.97
N GLY A 418 -34.26 -8.81 6.30
CA GLY A 418 -35.53 -8.08 6.44
C GLY A 418 -35.65 -6.80 5.58
N THR A 419 -34.67 -6.48 4.73
CA THR A 419 -34.72 -5.28 3.85
C THR A 419 -35.20 -5.56 2.42
N GLU A 420 -35.11 -6.82 1.97
CA GLU A 420 -35.39 -7.29 0.60
C GLU A 420 -36.76 -6.86 0.05
N ALA A 421 -37.79 -6.82 0.90
CA ALA A 421 -39.16 -6.57 0.48
C ALA A 421 -39.42 -5.12 0.00
N TYR A 422 -38.53 -4.18 0.32
CA TYR A 422 -38.71 -2.75 0.02
C TYR A 422 -37.50 -2.09 -0.64
N ALA A 423 -36.40 -2.82 -0.79
CA ALA A 423 -35.16 -2.32 -1.37
C ALA A 423 -35.08 -2.65 -2.88
N ILE A 424 -34.46 -1.75 -3.64
CA ILE A 424 -34.09 -2.00 -5.04
C ILE A 424 -32.57 -2.15 -5.06
N GLY A 425 -32.11 -3.33 -5.48
CA GLY A 425 -30.71 -3.62 -5.72
C GLY A 425 -30.41 -3.64 -7.22
N SER A 426 -29.22 -3.21 -7.59
CA SER A 426 -28.68 -3.42 -8.93
C SER A 426 -27.21 -3.80 -8.85
N GLY A 427 -26.78 -4.74 -9.70
CA GLY A 427 -25.41 -5.25 -9.74
C GLY A 427 -25.07 -6.05 -8.49
N GLY A 428 -25.45 -7.33 -8.49
CA GLY A 428 -25.34 -8.22 -7.35
C GLY A 428 -23.88 -8.34 -6.92
N GLY A 429 -23.02 -8.67 -7.89
CA GLY A 429 -21.58 -8.63 -7.72
C GLY A 429 -21.05 -7.20 -7.86
N ILE A 430 -21.25 -6.60 -9.03
CA ILE A 430 -20.61 -5.35 -9.43
C ILE A 430 -21.63 -4.35 -10.00
N TYR A 431 -21.53 -3.10 -9.56
CA TYR A 431 -22.22 -1.98 -10.20
C TYR A 431 -21.23 -0.97 -10.74
N MET A 432 -21.38 -0.61 -12.01
CA MET A 432 -20.52 0.30 -12.76
C MET A 432 -21.30 1.55 -13.19
N ASP A 433 -20.81 2.72 -12.79
CA ASP A 433 -21.42 4.01 -13.13
C ASP A 433 -20.47 4.95 -13.89
N ASN A 434 -21.07 5.89 -14.61
CA ASN A 434 -20.39 6.96 -15.36
C ASN A 434 -19.36 6.44 -16.38
N SER A 435 -18.11 6.89 -16.37
CA SER A 435 -17.11 6.50 -17.36
C SER A 435 -16.19 5.38 -16.85
N SER A 436 -16.73 4.45 -16.06
CA SER A 436 -15.93 3.39 -15.45
C SER A 436 -15.62 2.27 -16.45
N ASN A 437 -14.42 1.69 -16.32
CA ASN A 437 -13.96 0.53 -17.10
C ASN A 437 -13.76 -0.69 -16.21
N LEU A 438 -14.00 -1.88 -16.77
CA LEU A 438 -13.84 -3.14 -16.04
C LEU A 438 -13.17 -4.20 -16.92
N ASN A 439 -12.07 -4.76 -16.44
CA ASN A 439 -11.42 -5.93 -17.03
C ASN A 439 -11.47 -7.10 -16.03
N VAL A 440 -11.98 -8.24 -16.47
CA VAL A 440 -12.15 -9.45 -15.65
C VAL A 440 -11.50 -10.64 -16.34
N LEU A 441 -10.61 -11.32 -15.61
CA LEU A 441 -9.90 -12.51 -16.06
C LEU A 441 -9.95 -13.59 -14.98
N ASN A 442 -10.18 -14.85 -15.36
CA ASN A 442 -10.10 -16.01 -14.45
C ASN A 442 -10.93 -15.82 -13.17
N SER A 443 -12.10 -15.19 -13.25
CA SER A 443 -12.85 -14.78 -12.06
C SER A 443 -14.24 -15.41 -12.00
N ILE A 444 -14.77 -15.52 -10.78
CA ILE A 444 -16.12 -16.04 -10.51
C ILE A 444 -16.99 -14.90 -9.98
N LEU A 445 -18.13 -14.65 -10.63
CA LEU A 445 -19.23 -13.85 -10.08
C LEU A 445 -20.46 -14.75 -10.02
N TRP A 446 -20.88 -15.11 -8.80
CA TRP A 446 -21.89 -16.15 -8.62
C TRP A 446 -22.68 -16.00 -7.33
N ASP A 447 -23.97 -16.31 -7.40
CA ASP A 447 -24.92 -16.32 -6.29
C ASP A 447 -24.82 -14.97 -5.58
N ASN A 448 -25.12 -13.87 -6.27
CA ASN A 448 -25.27 -12.53 -5.70
C ASN A 448 -26.75 -12.09 -5.61
N ALA A 449 -27.05 -10.96 -4.96
CA ALA A 449 -28.41 -10.62 -4.51
C ALA A 449 -29.44 -10.36 -5.62
N THR A 450 -28.97 -9.94 -6.79
CA THR A 450 -29.81 -9.53 -7.93
C THR A 450 -29.75 -10.56 -9.03
N ALA A 451 -30.62 -10.43 -10.04
CA ALA A 451 -30.63 -11.38 -11.16
C ALA A 451 -29.35 -11.28 -12.02
N GLU A 452 -28.83 -10.05 -12.14
CA GLU A 452 -27.59 -9.74 -12.81
C GLU A 452 -26.41 -9.71 -11.84
N GLU A 453 -25.26 -10.19 -12.31
CA GLU A 453 -24.00 -10.13 -11.59
C GLU A 453 -23.29 -8.80 -11.78
N ILE A 454 -23.38 -8.24 -12.99
CA ILE A 454 -22.79 -6.95 -13.36
C ILE A 454 -23.90 -6.03 -13.89
N TYR A 455 -24.02 -4.84 -13.32
CA TYR A 455 -24.94 -3.81 -13.78
C TYR A 455 -24.20 -2.54 -14.19
N VAL A 456 -24.57 -1.96 -15.33
CA VAL A 456 -23.87 -0.83 -15.93
C VAL A 456 -24.86 0.27 -16.30
N THR A 457 -24.65 1.48 -15.80
CA THR A 457 -25.49 2.66 -16.10
C THR A 457 -24.81 3.78 -16.87
N ASN A 458 -23.52 3.62 -17.18
CA ASN A 458 -22.62 4.62 -17.79
C ASN A 458 -23.36 5.80 -18.46
N SER A 459 -23.44 6.94 -17.78
CA SER A 459 -24.14 8.13 -18.30
C SER A 459 -23.35 8.86 -19.41
N GLY A 460 -22.11 8.44 -19.69
CA GLY A 460 -21.25 8.93 -20.77
C GLY A 460 -20.71 7.78 -21.63
N ASP A 461 -20.71 7.95 -22.95
CA ASP A 461 -20.45 6.93 -23.99
C ASP A 461 -19.04 6.31 -24.04
N SER A 462 -18.25 6.30 -22.95
CA SER A 462 -16.82 5.93 -22.98
C SER A 462 -16.36 4.75 -22.11
N GLY A 463 -17.22 4.16 -21.28
CA GLY A 463 -16.86 3.00 -20.47
C GLY A 463 -16.88 1.67 -21.25
N ALA A 464 -15.86 0.84 -21.08
CA ALA A 464 -15.72 -0.48 -21.69
C ALA A 464 -15.58 -1.59 -20.63
N ILE A 465 -16.19 -2.74 -20.92
CA ILE A 465 -16.11 -3.94 -20.10
C ILE A 465 -15.52 -5.06 -20.93
N ALA A 466 -14.45 -5.70 -20.45
CA ALA A 466 -13.87 -6.88 -21.07
C ALA A 466 -13.84 -8.03 -20.07
N ILE A 467 -14.34 -9.19 -20.47
CA ILE A 467 -14.42 -10.38 -19.62
C ILE A 467 -13.87 -11.55 -20.43
N SER A 468 -12.98 -12.34 -19.83
CA SER A 468 -12.40 -13.54 -20.46
C SER A 468 -12.13 -14.62 -19.42
N HIS A 469 -12.23 -15.89 -19.83
CA HIS A 469 -11.94 -17.05 -18.98
C HIS A 469 -12.59 -16.96 -17.60
N SER A 470 -13.84 -16.50 -17.51
CA SER A 470 -14.52 -16.22 -16.24
C SER A 470 -15.88 -16.92 -16.18
N ASP A 471 -16.31 -17.25 -14.97
CA ASP A 471 -17.59 -17.89 -14.69
C ASP A 471 -18.55 -16.85 -14.10
N ILE A 472 -19.57 -16.49 -14.88
CA ILE A 472 -20.54 -15.45 -14.54
C ILE A 472 -21.93 -16.08 -14.51
N GLU A 473 -22.61 -16.01 -13.37
CA GLU A 473 -23.98 -16.55 -13.25
C GLU A 473 -24.91 -15.90 -14.28
N GLY A 474 -25.64 -16.72 -15.04
CA GLY A 474 -26.53 -16.25 -16.11
C GLY A 474 -25.82 -15.92 -17.42
N GLY A 475 -24.48 -16.00 -17.47
CA GLY A 475 -23.68 -15.73 -18.67
C GLY A 475 -23.88 -14.32 -19.23
N VAL A 476 -23.58 -14.13 -20.52
CA VAL A 476 -23.66 -12.81 -21.17
C VAL A 476 -25.08 -12.23 -21.22
N ASP A 477 -26.10 -13.09 -21.31
CA ASP A 477 -27.48 -12.66 -21.59
C ASP A 477 -28.28 -12.28 -20.34
N ALA A 478 -27.99 -12.92 -19.19
CA ALA A 478 -28.73 -12.69 -17.94
C ALA A 478 -27.82 -12.20 -16.80
N GLY A 479 -26.52 -12.52 -16.84
CA GLY A 479 -25.57 -12.10 -15.82
C GLY A 479 -25.11 -10.65 -15.96
N ILE A 480 -25.36 -10.01 -17.09
CA ILE A 480 -24.89 -8.64 -17.37
C ILE A 480 -26.04 -7.79 -17.87
N GLU A 481 -26.37 -6.75 -17.12
CA GLU A 481 -27.27 -5.69 -17.56
C GLU A 481 -26.45 -4.49 -18.04
N LEU A 482 -26.42 -4.29 -19.36
CA LEU A 482 -25.67 -3.21 -20.02
C LEU A 482 -26.63 -2.14 -20.56
N ASN A 483 -26.89 -1.09 -19.78
CA ASN A 483 -27.71 0.03 -20.25
C ASN A 483 -26.96 0.98 -21.20
N SER A 484 -25.61 0.95 -21.15
CA SER A 484 -24.72 1.81 -21.93
C SER A 484 -23.28 1.30 -21.89
N GLY A 485 -22.43 1.79 -22.79
CA GLY A 485 -21.04 1.33 -22.94
C GLY A 485 -20.89 0.16 -23.91
N GLN A 486 -19.68 -0.41 -23.97
CA GLN A 486 -19.37 -1.58 -24.82
C GLN A 486 -18.95 -2.77 -23.96
N LEU A 487 -19.50 -3.94 -24.29
CA LEU A 487 -19.11 -5.22 -23.71
C LEU A 487 -18.28 -6.03 -24.71
N PHE A 488 -17.09 -6.44 -24.29
CA PHE A 488 -16.21 -7.38 -24.96
C PHE A 488 -16.27 -8.71 -24.19
N TRP A 489 -17.23 -9.56 -24.57
CA TRP A 489 -17.32 -10.93 -24.09
C TRP A 489 -16.35 -11.81 -24.89
N LEU A 490 -15.16 -12.02 -24.36
CA LEU A 490 -14.08 -12.76 -25.02
C LEU A 490 -14.22 -14.27 -24.79
N ASP A 491 -13.25 -15.04 -25.29
CA ASP A 491 -13.24 -16.50 -25.16
C ASP A 491 -13.04 -16.97 -23.72
N GLY A 492 -13.43 -18.23 -23.46
CA GLY A 492 -13.22 -18.92 -22.18
C GLY A 492 -14.28 -18.64 -21.11
N ASN A 493 -15.22 -17.73 -21.34
CA ASN A 493 -16.28 -17.45 -20.37
C ASN A 493 -17.41 -18.49 -20.42
N PHE A 494 -17.98 -18.82 -19.25
CA PHE A 494 -19.15 -19.69 -19.14
C PHE A 494 -20.04 -19.31 -17.95
N SER A 495 -21.11 -20.09 -17.77
CA SER A 495 -21.99 -20.01 -16.62
C SER A 495 -22.30 -21.44 -16.16
N ALA A 496 -21.68 -21.85 -15.06
CA ALA A 496 -21.93 -23.14 -14.42
C ALA A 496 -21.77 -22.99 -12.91
N ASP A 497 -22.52 -23.74 -12.11
CA ASP A 497 -22.35 -23.70 -10.65
C ASP A 497 -20.87 -23.95 -10.29
N PRO A 498 -20.18 -23.00 -9.61
CA PRO A 498 -18.78 -23.14 -9.23
C PRO A 498 -18.53 -24.32 -8.28
N GLN A 499 -19.56 -24.83 -7.61
CA GLN A 499 -19.46 -25.92 -6.65
C GLN A 499 -18.46 -25.64 -5.53
N PHE A 500 -18.66 -24.54 -4.79
CA PHE A 500 -17.84 -24.24 -3.61
C PHE A 500 -17.99 -25.31 -2.51
N THR A 501 -16.91 -25.54 -1.75
CA THR A 501 -16.81 -26.59 -0.73
C THR A 501 -17.76 -26.34 0.45
N ASP A 502 -17.70 -25.15 1.05
CA ASP A 502 -18.64 -24.75 2.11
C ASP A 502 -18.73 -23.22 2.19
N THR A 503 -19.68 -22.67 1.44
CA THR A 503 -19.94 -21.23 1.48
C THR A 503 -20.37 -20.77 2.86
N THR A 504 -20.93 -21.61 3.74
CA THR A 504 -21.40 -21.21 5.08
C THR A 504 -20.24 -20.86 6.00
N SER A 505 -19.17 -21.67 6.00
CA SER A 505 -17.96 -21.39 6.77
C SER A 505 -17.02 -20.38 6.11
N GLY A 506 -17.29 -19.99 4.86
CA GLY A 506 -16.44 -19.09 4.08
C GLY A 506 -15.32 -19.83 3.33
N ASP A 507 -15.47 -21.14 3.16
CA ASP A 507 -14.57 -21.98 2.37
C ASP A 507 -15.01 -21.99 0.90
N TYR A 508 -14.36 -21.15 0.11
CA TYR A 508 -14.62 -20.97 -1.32
C TYR A 508 -13.71 -21.81 -2.22
N HIS A 509 -13.01 -22.82 -1.69
CA HIS A 509 -12.33 -23.78 -2.56
C HIS A 509 -13.35 -24.55 -3.40
N LEU A 510 -12.97 -24.89 -4.62
CA LEU A 510 -13.81 -25.64 -5.55
C LEU A 510 -13.92 -27.12 -5.13
N LEU A 511 -15.07 -27.73 -5.38
CA LEU A 511 -15.23 -29.19 -5.32
C LEU A 511 -14.64 -29.83 -6.58
N GLN A 512 -14.19 -31.08 -6.47
CA GLN A 512 -13.46 -31.81 -7.52
C GLN A 512 -14.09 -31.82 -8.92
N ASN A 513 -15.41 -31.67 -9.02
CA ASN A 513 -16.14 -31.71 -10.30
C ASN A 513 -16.54 -30.33 -10.84
N SER A 514 -16.04 -29.26 -10.21
CA SER A 514 -16.31 -27.90 -10.65
C SER A 514 -15.81 -27.69 -12.08
N ALA A 515 -16.61 -26.99 -12.88
CA ALA A 515 -16.22 -26.57 -14.22
C ALA A 515 -15.14 -25.48 -14.21
N CYS A 516 -14.89 -24.85 -13.06
CA CYS A 516 -13.90 -23.80 -12.88
C CYS A 516 -12.48 -24.34 -12.70
N ILE A 517 -12.33 -25.64 -12.43
CA ILE A 517 -11.01 -26.28 -12.31
C ILE A 517 -10.36 -26.37 -13.70
N ASP A 518 -9.08 -25.98 -13.79
CA ASP A 518 -8.28 -26.02 -15.02
C ASP A 518 -8.89 -25.24 -16.22
N ALA A 519 -9.81 -24.31 -15.95
CA ALA A 519 -10.57 -23.61 -16.99
C ALA A 519 -10.07 -22.19 -17.28
N GLY A 520 -9.17 -21.68 -16.44
CA GLY A 520 -8.56 -20.37 -16.60
C GLY A 520 -7.49 -20.37 -17.69
N VAL A 521 -6.93 -19.19 -17.94
CA VAL A 521 -5.77 -19.03 -18.81
C VAL A 521 -4.59 -18.50 -18.00
N GLN A 522 -3.38 -18.97 -18.32
CA GLN A 522 -2.19 -18.38 -17.74
C GLN A 522 -2.17 -16.88 -18.08
N ASP A 523 -2.01 -16.07 -17.04
CA ASP A 523 -1.84 -14.64 -17.17
C ASP A 523 -0.52 -14.34 -17.91
N THR A 524 -0.58 -14.33 -19.24
CA THR A 524 0.53 -13.92 -20.12
C THR A 524 0.35 -12.49 -20.63
N MET A 525 -0.68 -11.78 -20.15
CA MET A 525 -1.05 -10.46 -20.65
C MET A 525 -0.33 -9.37 -19.87
N ILE A 526 0.63 -8.75 -20.54
CA ILE A 526 1.11 -7.40 -20.21
C ILE A 526 -0.08 -6.45 -20.39
N THR A 527 -0.68 -5.95 -19.31
CA THR A 527 -1.65 -4.85 -19.41
C THR A 527 -0.88 -3.56 -19.76
N TYR A 528 -1.11 -3.01 -20.95
CA TYR A 528 -0.64 -1.67 -21.31
C TYR A 528 -1.46 -0.62 -20.55
N ASN A 529 -0.87 0.00 -19.54
CA ASN A 529 -1.24 1.34 -19.08
C ASN A 529 -0.26 2.35 -19.72
N GLN A 530 -0.74 3.51 -20.17
CA GLN A 530 0.06 4.59 -20.77
C GLN A 530 1.22 5.12 -19.90
N ASN A 531 1.36 4.64 -18.66
CA ASN A 531 2.41 5.03 -17.72
C ASN A 531 3.52 3.98 -17.50
N MET A 532 3.57 2.86 -18.25
CA MET A 532 4.75 1.96 -18.29
C MET A 532 5.29 1.48 -16.92
N ASP A 533 4.44 1.09 -15.95
CA ASP A 533 4.90 0.22 -14.86
C ASP A 533 4.70 -1.24 -15.30
N THR A 534 5.74 -1.83 -15.87
CA THR A 534 5.73 -3.23 -16.29
C THR A 534 5.91 -4.12 -15.06
N LEU A 535 4.83 -4.73 -14.56
CA LEU A 535 4.93 -5.75 -13.52
C LEU A 535 5.21 -7.12 -14.17
N TYR A 536 6.38 -7.67 -13.86
CA TYR A 536 6.72 -9.05 -14.18
C TYR A 536 6.01 -9.94 -13.16
N PHE A 537 4.90 -10.56 -13.55
CA PHE A 537 4.27 -11.56 -12.69
C PHE A 537 5.07 -12.87 -12.77
N PRO A 538 5.40 -13.51 -11.63
CA PRO A 538 5.82 -14.90 -11.68
C PRO A 538 4.72 -15.73 -12.36
N VAL A 539 5.12 -16.72 -13.15
CA VAL A 539 4.20 -17.75 -13.68
C VAL A 539 3.35 -18.23 -12.51
N LEU A 540 2.01 -18.13 -12.63
CA LEU A 540 1.09 -18.69 -11.63
C LEU A 540 1.54 -20.13 -11.31
N GLU A 541 1.87 -20.40 -10.05
CA GLU A 541 1.96 -21.77 -9.57
C GLU A 541 0.52 -22.28 -9.47
N TYR A 542 -0.01 -22.80 -10.58
CA TYR A 542 -1.29 -23.47 -10.64
C TYR A 542 -1.11 -24.99 -10.57
N SER A 543 -2.12 -25.69 -10.07
CA SER A 543 -2.13 -27.14 -9.98
C SER A 543 -2.98 -27.71 -11.10
N GLY A 544 -2.37 -28.43 -12.04
CA GLY A 544 -3.09 -29.06 -13.15
C GLY A 544 -2.53 -28.66 -14.51
N THR A 545 -3.42 -28.42 -15.46
CA THR A 545 -3.12 -28.07 -16.85
C THR A 545 -3.30 -26.58 -17.15
N ALA A 546 -4.07 -25.84 -16.35
CA ALA A 546 -4.23 -24.39 -16.41
C ALA A 546 -4.63 -23.84 -15.04
N PRO A 547 -4.58 -22.51 -14.79
CA PRO A 547 -5.12 -21.93 -13.56
C PRO A 547 -6.60 -22.25 -13.38
N ASP A 548 -7.03 -22.41 -12.12
CA ASP A 548 -8.45 -22.45 -11.82
C ASP A 548 -9.06 -21.04 -12.00
N ILE A 549 -10.33 -20.99 -12.41
CA ILE A 549 -11.12 -19.76 -12.39
C ILE A 549 -11.56 -19.50 -10.94
N GLY A 550 -11.30 -18.29 -10.44
CA GLY A 550 -11.61 -17.87 -9.08
C GLY A 550 -10.38 -17.47 -8.28
N ALA A 551 -10.59 -17.11 -7.01
CA ALA A 551 -9.53 -16.58 -6.15
C ALA A 551 -8.61 -17.63 -5.54
N LEU A 552 -9.06 -18.88 -5.47
CA LEU A 552 -8.38 -19.97 -4.78
C LEU A 552 -8.10 -21.09 -5.75
N GLU A 553 -6.83 -21.46 -5.85
CA GLU A 553 -6.41 -22.64 -6.59
C GLU A 553 -6.82 -23.91 -5.83
N SER A 554 -7.38 -24.89 -6.54
CA SER A 554 -7.73 -26.17 -5.95
C SER A 554 -6.50 -27.06 -5.78
N SER A 555 -6.56 -27.94 -4.78
CA SER A 555 -5.47 -28.88 -4.47
C SER A 555 -5.64 -30.24 -5.14
N TYR A 556 -6.52 -30.37 -6.14
CA TYR A 556 -6.75 -31.65 -6.83
C TYR A 556 -5.64 -31.88 -7.87
N PRO A 557 -4.63 -32.74 -7.60
CA PRO A 557 -3.88 -33.31 -8.70
C PRO A 557 -4.87 -34.16 -9.51
N VAL A 558 -4.94 -33.89 -10.81
CA VAL A 558 -5.81 -34.58 -11.77
C VAL A 558 -6.00 -36.05 -11.40
N THR A 559 -7.21 -36.43 -11.04
CA THR A 559 -7.62 -37.83 -11.19
C THR A 559 -7.78 -38.00 -12.69
N ILE A 560 -6.87 -38.77 -13.29
CA ILE A 560 -6.85 -39.07 -14.72
C ILE A 560 -8.17 -39.75 -15.07
N PHE A 561 -9.18 -38.97 -15.47
CA PHE A 561 -10.31 -39.47 -16.23
C PHE A 561 -9.90 -39.45 -17.68
N SER A 562 -9.34 -40.57 -18.13
CA SER A 562 -9.26 -40.98 -19.54
C SER A 562 -8.81 -39.88 -20.50
N THR A 563 -7.49 -39.81 -20.75
CA THR A 563 -6.89 -39.16 -21.91
C THR A 563 -7.78 -39.28 -23.16
N ALA A 564 -8.36 -38.18 -23.63
CA ALA A 564 -8.40 -37.98 -25.06
C ALA A 564 -6.92 -37.80 -25.45
N GLU A 565 -6.24 -38.91 -25.77
CA GLU A 565 -4.83 -38.88 -26.18
C GLU A 565 -4.71 -37.88 -27.34
N PHE A 566 -4.02 -36.76 -27.09
CA PHE A 566 -3.44 -35.99 -28.17
C PHE A 566 -2.63 -36.96 -29.03
N PRO A 567 -2.71 -36.84 -30.37
CA PRO A 567 -1.97 -37.73 -31.25
C PRO A 567 -0.49 -37.78 -30.85
N ALA A 568 0.04 -38.98 -30.61
CA ALA A 568 1.46 -39.15 -30.29
C ALA A 568 2.38 -38.80 -31.46
N GLY A 569 1.82 -38.62 -32.66
CA GLY A 569 2.55 -38.24 -33.87
C GLY A 569 1.59 -37.87 -35.00
N PHE A 570 2.15 -37.38 -36.11
CA PHE A 570 1.36 -37.12 -37.30
C PHE A 570 0.81 -38.41 -37.91
N HIS A 571 -0.47 -38.42 -38.24
CA HIS A 571 -1.12 -39.53 -38.92
C HIS A 571 -2.01 -39.05 -40.06
N LEU A 572 -1.97 -39.72 -41.21
CA LEU A 572 -2.90 -39.49 -42.33
C LEU A 572 -3.69 -40.77 -42.57
N ALA A 573 -5.00 -40.73 -42.26
CA ALA A 573 -5.88 -41.87 -42.39
C ALA A 573 -6.24 -42.14 -43.86
N GLN A 574 -6.72 -43.36 -44.12
CA GLN A 574 -7.35 -43.68 -45.41
C GLN A 574 -8.69 -42.96 -45.52
N ASN A 575 -8.96 -42.27 -46.63
CA ASN A 575 -10.22 -41.58 -46.87
C ASN A 575 -11.38 -42.58 -46.82
N TYR A 576 -12.54 -42.16 -46.30
CA TYR A 576 -13.74 -42.97 -46.25
C TYR A 576 -14.96 -42.18 -46.74
N PRO A 577 -15.82 -42.76 -47.59
CA PRO A 577 -15.67 -44.06 -48.26
C PRO A 577 -14.50 -44.09 -49.26
N ASN A 578 -14.01 -45.28 -49.64
CA ASN A 578 -13.05 -45.46 -50.73
C ASN A 578 -13.22 -46.88 -51.36
N PRO A 579 -13.71 -47.02 -52.61
CA PRO A 579 -14.05 -45.96 -53.55
C PRO A 579 -15.21 -45.06 -53.09
N PHE A 580 -15.26 -43.82 -53.58
CA PHE A 580 -16.26 -42.81 -53.19
C PHE A 580 -17.00 -42.19 -54.38
N ASN A 581 -18.17 -41.60 -54.12
CA ASN A 581 -19.00 -40.89 -55.12
C ASN A 581 -19.96 -39.85 -54.47
N PRO A 582 -19.88 -38.55 -54.81
CA PRO A 582 -18.66 -37.83 -55.22
C PRO A 582 -17.85 -37.34 -54.02
N GLU A 583 -18.33 -37.54 -52.78
CA GLU A 583 -17.71 -37.01 -51.56
C GLU A 583 -16.98 -38.08 -50.75
N THR A 584 -15.88 -37.70 -50.11
CA THR A 584 -15.17 -38.52 -49.13
C THR A 584 -14.57 -37.67 -48.03
N THR A 585 -14.47 -38.23 -46.84
CA THR A 585 -13.82 -37.60 -45.70
C THR A 585 -12.37 -38.06 -45.58
N ILE A 586 -11.44 -37.11 -45.43
CA ILE A 586 -10.02 -37.34 -45.14
C ILE A 586 -9.76 -36.92 -43.69
N GLN A 587 -9.30 -37.87 -42.88
CA GLN A 587 -8.93 -37.63 -41.49
C GLN A 587 -7.42 -37.64 -41.31
N TYR A 588 -6.92 -36.77 -40.45
CA TYR A 588 -5.50 -36.71 -40.11
C TYR A 588 -5.29 -36.17 -38.70
N GLU A 589 -4.09 -36.36 -38.17
CA GLU A 589 -3.74 -36.07 -36.79
C GLU A 589 -2.48 -35.20 -36.74
N VAL A 590 -2.48 -34.21 -35.85
CA VAL A 590 -1.41 -33.23 -35.65
C VAL A 590 -1.01 -33.27 -34.17
N PRO A 591 0.24 -33.62 -33.82
CA PRO A 591 0.68 -33.80 -32.43
C PRO A 591 1.14 -32.50 -31.76
N ARG A 592 1.37 -31.43 -32.54
CA ARG A 592 1.89 -30.13 -32.07
C ARG A 592 1.45 -29.00 -33.01
N ALA A 593 1.37 -27.78 -32.51
CA ALA A 593 1.05 -26.60 -33.32
C ALA A 593 2.02 -26.45 -34.51
N VAL A 594 1.52 -26.45 -35.74
CA VAL A 594 2.33 -26.43 -36.96
C VAL A 594 1.54 -25.93 -38.17
N PHE A 595 2.23 -25.42 -39.19
CA PHE A 595 1.62 -25.13 -40.48
C PHE A 595 1.35 -26.42 -41.26
N VAL A 596 0.07 -26.71 -41.53
CA VAL A 596 -0.40 -27.93 -42.20
C VAL A 596 -0.85 -27.63 -43.63
N LYS A 597 -0.46 -28.49 -44.57
CA LYS A 597 -0.91 -28.46 -45.96
C LYS A 597 -1.40 -29.84 -46.43
N LEU A 598 -2.65 -29.91 -46.89
CA LEU A 598 -3.26 -31.12 -47.47
C LEU A 598 -3.63 -30.87 -48.94
N GLU A 599 -3.05 -31.64 -49.86
CA GLU A 599 -3.18 -31.46 -51.31
C GLU A 599 -3.62 -32.75 -52.02
N ILE A 600 -4.42 -32.62 -53.09
CA ILE A 600 -4.85 -33.74 -53.94
C ILE A 600 -4.16 -33.69 -55.31
N PHE A 601 -3.77 -34.85 -55.84
CA PHE A 601 -3.05 -35.06 -57.10
C PHE A 601 -3.72 -36.13 -57.96
N ASN A 602 -3.62 -36.01 -59.30
CA ASN A 602 -4.04 -37.04 -60.25
C ASN A 602 -2.94 -38.09 -60.52
N MET A 603 -3.22 -39.12 -61.33
CA MET A 603 -2.25 -40.20 -61.63
C MET A 603 -0.96 -39.76 -62.34
N VAL A 604 -0.93 -38.57 -62.94
CA VAL A 604 0.28 -38.02 -63.60
C VAL A 604 1.09 -37.16 -62.61
N GLY A 605 0.63 -37.03 -61.37
CA GLY A 605 1.29 -36.23 -60.32
C GLY A 605 0.95 -34.74 -60.38
N GLN A 606 -0.03 -34.33 -61.17
CA GLN A 606 -0.49 -32.94 -61.20
C GLN A 606 -1.38 -32.67 -59.97
N LYS A 607 -1.07 -31.60 -59.22
CA LYS A 607 -1.93 -31.09 -58.13
C LYS A 607 -3.23 -30.55 -58.71
N ILE A 608 -4.36 -31.02 -58.19
CA ILE A 608 -5.70 -30.62 -58.63
C ILE A 608 -6.42 -29.71 -57.62
N VAL A 609 -6.19 -29.86 -56.31
CA VAL A 609 -6.74 -28.97 -55.28
C VAL A 609 -5.89 -29.00 -54.00
N THR A 610 -5.92 -27.90 -53.23
CA THR A 610 -5.38 -27.81 -51.87
C THR A 610 -6.58 -27.69 -50.92
N LEU A 611 -6.74 -28.64 -50.02
CA LEU A 611 -7.86 -28.69 -49.07
C LEU A 611 -7.56 -27.95 -47.77
N VAL A 612 -6.28 -27.93 -47.34
CA VAL A 612 -5.82 -27.26 -46.10
C VAL A 612 -4.50 -26.55 -46.40
N ASN A 613 -4.31 -25.33 -45.88
CA ASN A 613 -3.09 -24.54 -46.01
C ASN A 613 -3.03 -23.43 -44.93
N GLU A 614 -2.91 -23.82 -43.67
CA GLU A 614 -3.00 -22.92 -42.51
C GLU A 614 -2.25 -23.46 -41.28
N TRP A 615 -2.13 -22.65 -40.23
CA TRP A 615 -1.65 -23.09 -38.91
C TRP A 615 -2.73 -23.88 -38.18
N GLN A 616 -2.36 -25.00 -37.57
CA GLN A 616 -3.27 -25.87 -36.82
C GLN A 616 -2.68 -26.29 -35.49
N GLU A 617 -3.52 -26.30 -34.45
CA GLU A 617 -3.19 -26.74 -33.09
C GLU A 617 -3.10 -28.28 -32.98
N PRO A 618 -2.53 -28.85 -31.89
CA PRO A 618 -2.54 -30.29 -31.67
C PRO A 618 -3.96 -30.86 -31.65
N GLY A 619 -4.26 -31.86 -32.48
CA GLY A 619 -5.61 -32.41 -32.57
C GLY A 619 -5.81 -33.41 -33.69
N ARG A 620 -7.04 -33.96 -33.76
CA ARG A 620 -7.52 -34.82 -34.85
C ARG A 620 -8.44 -34.00 -35.74
N TYR A 621 -8.13 -33.96 -37.03
CA TYR A 621 -8.82 -33.15 -38.02
C TYR A 621 -9.54 -34.03 -39.03
N SER A 622 -10.65 -33.51 -39.57
CA SER A 622 -11.47 -34.18 -40.57
C SER A 622 -11.91 -33.16 -41.62
N ILE A 623 -11.68 -33.45 -42.90
CA ILE A 623 -12.08 -32.57 -44.00
C ILE A 623 -12.74 -33.37 -45.11
N ASP A 624 -13.84 -32.85 -45.63
CA ASP A 624 -14.57 -33.44 -46.73
C ASP A 624 -14.05 -32.94 -48.07
N TRP A 625 -13.95 -33.85 -49.04
CA TRP A 625 -13.58 -33.55 -50.42
C TRP A 625 -14.69 -33.98 -51.38
N ASP A 626 -15.34 -33.00 -52.00
CA ASP A 626 -16.23 -33.21 -53.16
C ASP A 626 -15.43 -33.26 -54.47
N ALA A 627 -15.46 -34.42 -55.12
CA ALA A 627 -14.81 -34.66 -56.40
C ALA A 627 -15.72 -34.55 -57.64
N SER A 628 -16.95 -34.04 -57.49
CA SER A 628 -17.98 -33.95 -58.54
C SER A 628 -17.46 -33.35 -59.87
N GLN A 629 -16.59 -32.35 -59.78
CA GLN A 629 -15.97 -31.65 -60.91
C GLN A 629 -14.79 -32.39 -61.58
N TYR A 630 -14.27 -33.46 -61.00
CA TYR A 630 -13.12 -34.22 -61.55
C TYR A 630 -13.58 -35.47 -62.31
N SER A 631 -12.66 -36.17 -62.99
CA SER A 631 -12.99 -37.40 -63.73
C SER A 631 -12.92 -38.63 -62.83
N THR A 632 -13.71 -39.68 -63.10
CA THR A 632 -13.53 -41.00 -62.47
C THR A 632 -12.09 -41.48 -62.63
N GLY A 633 -11.48 -41.98 -61.56
CA GLY A 633 -10.08 -42.39 -61.60
C GLY A 633 -9.41 -42.48 -60.23
N ILE A 634 -8.11 -42.74 -60.26
CA ILE A 634 -7.27 -42.81 -59.07
C ILE A 634 -6.68 -41.43 -58.78
N TYR A 635 -6.78 -41.01 -57.52
CA TYR A 635 -6.20 -39.78 -56.99
C TYR A 635 -5.29 -40.11 -55.81
N PHE A 636 -4.41 -39.17 -55.49
CA PHE A 636 -3.54 -39.24 -54.32
C PHE A 636 -3.72 -37.99 -53.49
N TYR A 637 -3.73 -38.12 -52.17
CA TYR A 637 -3.72 -36.98 -51.26
C TYR A 637 -2.50 -37.02 -50.37
N ARG A 638 -1.91 -35.85 -50.12
CA ARG A 638 -0.66 -35.67 -49.41
C ARG A 638 -0.82 -34.68 -48.28
N LEU A 639 -0.45 -35.08 -47.06
CA LEU A 639 -0.31 -34.21 -45.90
C LEU A 639 1.15 -33.80 -45.72
N LEU A 640 1.38 -32.52 -45.47
CA LEU A 640 2.67 -31.89 -45.21
C LEU A 640 2.58 -31.08 -43.91
N ALA A 641 3.51 -31.30 -42.99
CA ALA A 641 3.68 -30.52 -41.76
C ALA A 641 5.15 -30.63 -41.29
N ASP A 642 5.88 -29.52 -41.19
CA ASP A 642 7.34 -29.50 -40.96
C ASP A 642 8.11 -30.49 -41.84
N ASP A 643 8.71 -31.52 -41.21
CA ASP A 643 9.48 -32.62 -41.78
C ASP A 643 8.62 -33.86 -42.09
N TYR A 644 7.35 -33.87 -41.68
CA TYR A 644 6.40 -34.94 -41.95
C TYR A 644 5.75 -34.79 -43.33
N SER A 645 5.75 -35.89 -44.09
CA SER A 645 5.07 -36.01 -45.38
C SER A 645 4.47 -37.40 -45.54
N SER A 646 3.15 -37.49 -45.71
CA SER A 646 2.45 -38.77 -45.93
C SER A 646 1.52 -38.69 -47.13
N VAL A 647 1.44 -39.77 -47.91
CA VAL A 647 0.62 -39.87 -49.12
C VAL A 647 -0.29 -41.10 -49.07
N LYS A 648 -1.54 -40.94 -49.47
CA LYS A 648 -2.53 -42.01 -49.58
C LYS A 648 -3.24 -41.95 -50.94
N ARG A 649 -3.77 -43.10 -51.37
CA ARG A 649 -4.46 -43.28 -52.65
C ARG A 649 -5.96 -43.38 -52.43
N CYS A 650 -6.76 -42.66 -53.21
CA CYS A 650 -8.22 -42.77 -53.23
C CYS A 650 -8.74 -43.05 -54.65
N ILE A 651 -9.93 -43.67 -54.74
CA ILE A 651 -10.56 -44.07 -56.00
C ILE A 651 -11.92 -43.37 -56.08
N PHE A 652 -12.06 -42.45 -57.02
CA PHE A 652 -13.31 -41.77 -57.31
C PHE A 652 -14.05 -42.50 -58.42
N VAL A 653 -15.33 -42.86 -58.21
CA VAL A 653 -16.21 -43.50 -59.19
C VAL A 653 -17.44 -42.61 -59.37
N LYS A 654 -17.79 -42.27 -60.62
CA LYS A 654 -19.02 -41.51 -60.93
C LYS A 654 -20.19 -42.46 -61.15
#